data_AF-A0A0D2BQ53-F1
#
_entry.id   AF-A0A0D2BQ53-F1
#
_cell.length_a   1.000
_cell.length_b   1.000
_cell.length_c   1.000
_cell.angle_alpha   90.00
_cell.angle_beta   90.00
_cell.angle_gamma   90.00
#
_symmetry.space_group_name_H-M   'P 1'
#
loop_
_entity.id
_entity.type
_entity.pdbx_description
1 polymer ?
#
loop_
_entity_poly.entity_id
_entity_poly.type
_entity_poly.pdbx_seq_one_letter_code
_entity_poly.pdbx_strand_id
1 'polypeptide(L)'
;MGSLPIEKKKWIMNAFAMSSPGHVAAGLWRHPENRSQQYHNLKYWTDLAKILDEGKFHGLFIADMLGVYDVYKGPDNIDPVLPGAAQFPISDPFPAIAAMAAVTKSLSFGITSSTTYEHPFSLARRFSTLDHLTGGRVGWNIVTSYLENAARNFGLDTQVPHDTRYAKADEYLDVSYKLWEGSWRDDAVVEDFKSRQYTVPGRVRRINHQGEWFKSAGPHTVEPSPQRTPYIFQAGTSSAGKVFATKHAEAMFLPGMEPKVIKRGVEAIRTLANEVGRDPNGIKLIAGILIIVDETDAKAQAKYDEYLSYADDDGTLALFGGWYGVDISTWGDDEDFRFAPGFPGAVQGMLEAWSAMVPGGQSVKWTKARITKELALGGPHIKAIGSASTVADQLERIVDETGIDGFNISYAISPGNFQDIIKYLLPELRRRGLFWDDYAVPGGTARENYSADEKGPRVRDDHPASKYRWRAGEDIPQSASLKQRIWPILEKAATTINVRAALRNQVLEAILYFCERDSVASRLTATELASKLLKKSTPYYLQASAVLFRSILYRLDGDMAKSEAQIRNFYKQDIPPKTRRDHALQGRLHISQIENKIKCYEPDVASFIYQWEVEQPMSTLDIEITSRVQSAAARLFQSIGDLEAAKAFLEQFLSLKRATPTPVNTRRVIISRLADIYCELREYPKVTEILQPELEGSTAPDRASRLYRRLMLALMEANVGFGRSDAAYRVLKKTQDIAFPEPDNLHDQLLHMRTLFGAARIAHMGSDRAEAVLRWRFALQEVERMHILKSTRGFTSAIGYLSMAHAQLSIGDRHGARHSWLIGAAVLKSEICEFWIPVASTVWLREIATDVHKSEGWSLRIMLPGGRPDLTWP
;
A
#
# COMPACT_ATOMS: atom_id res chain seq x y z
N MET A 1 42.90 -30.08 21.68
CA MET A 1 42.01 -29.04 21.15
C MET A 1 40.92 -28.82 22.18
N GLY A 2 41.02 -27.74 22.97
CA GLY A 2 39.95 -27.40 23.91
C GLY A 2 38.73 -26.97 23.10
N SER A 3 37.59 -27.64 23.29
CA SER A 3 36.31 -27.20 22.75
C SER A 3 36.08 -25.75 23.18
N LEU A 4 35.86 -24.85 22.23
CA LEU A 4 35.39 -23.50 22.51
C LEU A 4 34.18 -23.61 23.45
N PRO A 5 34.11 -22.83 24.54
CA PRO A 5 32.96 -22.86 25.44
C PRO A 5 31.70 -22.55 24.63
N ILE A 6 30.71 -23.46 24.71
CA ILE A 6 29.40 -23.25 24.10
C ILE A 6 28.80 -22.00 24.76
N GLU A 7 28.56 -20.97 23.97
CA GLU A 7 27.95 -19.74 24.46
C GLU A 7 26.52 -20.04 24.93
N LYS A 8 26.26 -19.85 26.23
CA LYS A 8 24.94 -20.09 26.81
C LYS A 8 23.95 -19.02 26.32
N LYS A 9 22.73 -19.46 26.00
CA LYS A 9 21.62 -18.59 25.63
C LYS A 9 21.33 -17.58 26.75
N LYS A 10 21.28 -16.30 26.41
CA LYS A 10 20.85 -15.23 27.32
C LYS A 10 19.33 -15.24 27.45
N TRP A 11 18.82 -15.06 28.67
CA TRP A 11 17.39 -15.15 28.94
C TRP A 11 16.68 -13.80 28.89
N ILE A 12 15.47 -13.83 28.32
CA ILE A 12 14.54 -12.71 28.35
C ILE A 12 14.04 -12.48 29.77
N MET A 13 14.11 -11.24 30.25
CA MET A 13 13.60 -10.85 31.56
C MET A 13 12.72 -9.62 31.45
N ASN A 14 11.42 -9.85 31.63
CA ASN A 14 10.41 -8.81 31.64
C ASN A 14 9.89 -8.60 33.05
N ALA A 15 9.69 -7.34 33.44
CA ALA A 15 8.95 -6.99 34.65
C ALA A 15 7.46 -7.02 34.34
N PHE A 16 6.69 -7.88 35.00
CA PHE A 16 5.27 -8.04 34.73
C PHE A 16 4.44 -7.20 35.71
N ALA A 17 3.93 -6.09 35.21
CA ALA A 17 3.17 -5.10 35.97
C ALA A 17 1.76 -4.90 35.42
N MET A 18 0.97 -4.12 36.15
CA MET A 18 -0.38 -3.71 35.78
C MET A 18 -0.63 -2.34 36.38
N SER A 19 -1.44 -1.50 35.72
CA SER A 19 -1.75 -0.16 36.23
C SER A 19 -2.85 -0.19 37.29
N SER A 20 -2.59 -0.93 38.36
CA SER A 20 -3.50 -1.23 39.47
C SER A 20 -2.71 -1.39 40.79
N PRO A 21 -3.31 -1.18 41.97
CA PRO A 21 -2.63 -1.38 43.26
C PRO A 21 -2.18 -2.82 43.49
N GLY A 22 -2.95 -3.80 43.00
CA GLY A 22 -2.66 -5.23 43.09
C GLY A 22 -2.78 -5.89 41.73
N HIS A 23 -1.80 -6.71 41.37
CA HIS A 23 -1.80 -7.45 40.10
C HIS A 23 -2.14 -8.93 40.31
N VAL A 24 -1.15 -9.78 40.61
CA VAL A 24 -1.34 -11.22 40.85
C VAL A 24 -1.18 -11.61 42.33
N ALA A 25 -0.95 -10.63 43.21
CA ALA A 25 -0.83 -10.80 44.65
C ALA A 25 -1.79 -9.83 45.35
N ALA A 26 -3.03 -10.25 45.58
CA ALA A 26 -4.05 -9.42 46.22
C ALA A 26 -3.67 -9.13 47.68
N GLY A 27 -3.93 -7.90 48.14
CA GLY A 27 -3.68 -7.46 49.53
C GLY A 27 -2.28 -6.88 49.79
N LEU A 28 -1.30 -7.15 48.91
CA LEU A 28 0.10 -6.74 49.12
C LEU A 28 0.34 -5.23 49.04
N TRP A 29 -0.64 -4.46 48.55
CA TRP A 29 -0.61 -2.99 48.61
C TRP A 29 -0.45 -2.44 50.03
N ARG A 30 -0.81 -3.25 51.05
CA ARG A 30 -0.68 -2.94 52.48
C ARG A 30 0.75 -3.05 53.01
N HIS A 31 1.63 -3.76 52.30
CA HIS A 31 3.02 -3.92 52.74
C HIS A 31 3.74 -2.55 52.73
N PRO A 32 4.46 -2.17 53.80
CA PRO A 32 4.98 -0.80 53.97
C PRO A 32 5.98 -0.38 52.89
N GLU A 33 6.71 -1.34 52.32
CA GLU A 33 7.67 -1.08 51.22
C GLU A 33 7.05 -1.17 49.82
N ASN A 34 5.79 -1.61 49.72
CA ASN A 34 5.13 -1.65 48.42
C ASN A 34 4.73 -0.23 47.99
N ARG A 35 4.93 0.08 46.71
CA ARG A 35 4.58 1.35 46.08
C ARG A 35 3.58 1.16 44.93
N SER A 36 3.13 -0.05 44.62
CA SER A 36 2.16 -0.30 43.53
C SER A 36 0.83 0.45 43.71
N GLN A 37 0.41 0.75 44.94
CA GLN A 37 -0.74 1.62 45.24
C GLN A 37 -0.58 3.04 44.70
N GLN A 38 0.65 3.46 44.37
CA GLN A 38 0.96 4.73 43.71
C GLN A 38 0.84 4.63 42.18
N TYR A 39 0.17 3.61 41.61
CA TYR A 39 -0.02 3.42 40.17
C TYR A 39 -0.62 4.65 39.44
N HIS A 40 -1.37 5.50 40.14
CA HIS A 40 -1.92 6.75 39.60
C HIS A 40 -0.91 7.93 39.63
N ASN A 41 0.29 7.74 40.18
CA ASN A 41 1.36 8.73 40.26
C ASN A 41 2.43 8.47 39.19
N LEU A 42 2.63 9.42 38.28
CA LEU A 42 3.63 9.32 37.21
C LEU A 42 5.07 9.08 37.72
N LYS A 43 5.39 9.56 38.92
CA LYS A 43 6.71 9.36 39.53
C LYS A 43 6.98 7.88 39.82
N TYR A 44 5.97 7.11 40.23
CA TYR A 44 6.13 5.67 40.46
C TYR A 44 6.57 4.95 39.19
N TRP A 45 5.88 5.21 38.07
CA TRP A 45 6.21 4.60 36.77
C TRP A 45 7.60 4.99 36.27
N THR A 46 7.95 6.28 36.35
CA THR A 46 9.28 6.75 35.92
C THR A 46 10.41 6.23 36.82
N ASP A 47 10.20 6.10 38.13
CA ASP A 47 11.15 5.46 39.04
C ASP A 47 11.32 3.96 38.70
N LEU A 48 10.22 3.23 38.50
CA LEU A 48 10.24 1.81 38.14
C LEU A 48 10.98 1.59 36.81
N ALA A 49 10.68 2.40 35.79
CA ALA A 49 11.32 2.30 34.49
C ALA A 49 12.84 2.50 34.58
N LYS A 50 13.32 3.47 35.39
CA LYS A 50 14.77 3.67 35.62
C LYS A 50 15.41 2.46 36.27
N ILE A 51 14.79 1.93 37.33
CA ILE A 51 15.28 0.73 38.04
C ILE A 51 15.45 -0.42 37.04
N LEU A 52 14.47 -0.64 36.17
CA LEU A 52 14.49 -1.73 35.20
C LEU A 52 15.51 -1.50 34.07
N ASP A 53 15.65 -0.27 33.56
CA ASP A 53 16.63 0.08 32.51
C ASP A 53 18.08 -0.02 33.04
N GLU A 54 18.33 0.41 34.28
CA GLU A 54 19.62 0.23 34.97
C GLU A 54 19.92 -1.24 35.24
N GLY A 55 18.89 -2.02 35.61
CA GLY A 55 18.93 -3.47 35.76
C GLY A 55 19.08 -4.25 34.46
N LYS A 56 19.04 -3.57 33.30
CA LYS A 56 19.09 -4.19 31.96
C LYS A 56 17.95 -5.16 31.68
N PHE A 57 16.78 -4.96 32.28
CA PHE A 57 15.58 -5.75 31.92
C PHE A 57 15.23 -5.51 30.45
N HIS A 58 14.71 -6.54 29.78
CA HIS A 58 14.30 -6.45 28.38
C HIS A 58 13.13 -5.49 28.21
N GLY A 59 12.14 -5.61 29.09
CA GLY A 59 11.00 -4.69 29.08
C GLY A 59 10.17 -4.68 30.36
N LEU A 60 9.36 -3.64 30.47
CA LEU A 60 8.23 -3.55 31.37
C LEU A 60 6.98 -3.98 30.60
N PHE A 61 6.42 -5.13 30.98
CA PHE A 61 5.20 -5.69 30.40
C PHE A 61 4.01 -5.31 31.28
N ILE A 62 3.10 -4.51 30.75
CA ILE A 62 1.96 -3.95 31.47
C ILE A 62 0.68 -4.67 31.01
N ALA A 63 0.16 -5.53 31.89
CA ALA A 63 -1.15 -6.16 31.76
C ALA A 63 -2.27 -5.10 31.81
N ASP A 64 -3.42 -5.44 31.22
CA ASP A 64 -4.62 -4.62 31.26
C ASP A 64 -5.88 -5.48 31.17
N MET A 65 -6.97 -4.96 31.74
CA MET A 65 -8.30 -5.52 31.63
C MET A 65 -9.35 -4.41 31.62
N LEU A 66 -10.42 -4.63 30.87
CA LEU A 66 -11.49 -3.64 30.65
C LEU A 66 -12.75 -3.93 31.49
N GLY A 67 -12.61 -4.77 32.51
CA GLY A 67 -13.67 -5.25 33.36
C GLY A 67 -13.21 -5.41 34.80
N VAL A 68 -14.03 -6.03 35.64
CA VAL A 68 -13.73 -6.37 37.03
C VAL A 68 -13.95 -7.87 37.23
N TYR A 69 -13.31 -8.49 38.20
CA TYR A 69 -13.62 -9.88 38.56
C TYR A 69 -14.88 -9.92 39.44
N ASP A 70 -15.95 -10.52 38.91
CA ASP A 70 -17.30 -10.49 39.49
C ASP A 70 -17.98 -11.88 39.52
N VAL A 71 -17.17 -12.95 39.55
CA VAL A 71 -17.62 -14.34 39.54
C VAL A 71 -17.78 -14.91 40.94
N TYR A 72 -16.91 -14.53 41.87
CA TYR A 72 -16.81 -15.16 43.19
C TYR A 72 -17.85 -14.58 44.16
N LYS A 73 -18.52 -15.47 44.93
CA LYS A 73 -19.65 -15.15 45.81
C LYS A 73 -20.84 -14.56 45.05
N GLY A 74 -21.19 -15.19 43.92
CA GLY A 74 -22.33 -14.84 43.08
C GLY A 74 -21.97 -13.97 41.88
N PRO A 75 -22.84 -13.99 40.83
CA PRO A 75 -22.64 -13.20 39.64
C PRO A 75 -22.74 -11.70 39.94
N ASP A 76 -21.96 -10.91 39.22
CA ASP A 76 -21.90 -9.44 39.32
C ASP A 76 -21.40 -8.94 40.70
N ASN A 77 -20.83 -9.83 41.54
CA ASN A 77 -20.33 -9.48 42.86
C ASN A 77 -18.86 -9.04 42.82
N ILE A 78 -18.63 -7.74 42.90
CA ILE A 78 -17.28 -7.16 42.95
C ILE A 78 -16.74 -7.00 44.37
N ASP A 79 -17.54 -7.18 45.42
CA ASP A 79 -17.11 -6.90 46.80
C ASP A 79 -15.84 -7.64 47.20
N PRO A 80 -15.63 -8.92 46.81
CA PRO A 80 -14.40 -9.64 47.15
C PRO A 80 -13.12 -9.04 46.56
N VAL A 81 -13.19 -8.28 45.45
CA VAL A 81 -11.98 -7.69 44.85
C VAL A 81 -11.52 -6.40 45.54
N LEU A 82 -12.44 -5.71 46.24
CA LEU A 82 -12.21 -4.33 46.69
C LEU A 82 -11.16 -4.21 47.80
N PRO A 83 -11.21 -5.00 48.90
CA PRO A 83 -10.25 -4.85 50.01
C PRO A 83 -8.82 -5.21 49.61
N GLY A 84 -8.67 -6.30 48.85
CA GLY A 84 -7.39 -6.78 48.34
C GLY A 84 -6.86 -5.99 47.13
N ALA A 85 -7.65 -5.08 46.56
CA ALA A 85 -7.36 -4.39 45.31
C ALA A 85 -6.96 -5.35 44.17
N ALA A 86 -7.72 -6.44 44.02
CA ALA A 86 -7.43 -7.51 43.07
C ALA A 86 -7.67 -7.06 41.62
N GLN A 87 -6.63 -6.50 40.97
CA GLN A 87 -6.67 -5.88 39.64
C GLN A 87 -7.69 -4.75 39.50
N PHE A 88 -8.10 -4.16 40.63
CA PHE A 88 -9.05 -3.06 40.69
C PHE A 88 -8.72 -2.11 41.84
N PRO A 89 -8.85 -0.78 41.68
CA PRO A 89 -9.08 -0.05 40.43
C PRO A 89 -7.95 -0.24 39.41
N ILE A 90 -8.22 0.04 38.13
CA ILE A 90 -7.25 -0.03 37.04
C ILE A 90 -7.30 1.25 36.19
N SER A 91 -6.14 1.69 35.70
CA SER A 91 -6.01 2.82 34.77
C SER A 91 -5.45 2.39 33.41
N ASP A 92 -5.72 3.18 32.38
CA ASP A 92 -5.16 3.01 31.04
C ASP A 92 -3.62 2.92 31.10
N PRO A 93 -2.99 1.86 30.54
CA PRO A 93 -1.54 1.70 30.56
C PRO A 93 -0.79 2.63 29.59
N PHE A 94 -1.46 3.23 28.60
CA PHE A 94 -0.80 4.00 27.52
C PHE A 94 -0.17 5.34 27.97
N PRO A 95 -0.81 6.20 28.78
CA PRO A 95 -0.31 7.55 29.05
C PRO A 95 1.07 7.59 29.73
N ALA A 96 1.34 6.66 30.65
CA ALA A 96 2.61 6.62 31.39
C ALA A 96 3.81 6.24 30.51
N ILE A 97 3.59 5.60 29.36
CA ILE A 97 4.66 5.10 28.48
C ILE A 97 5.57 6.23 28.00
N ALA A 98 5.01 7.35 27.55
CA ALA A 98 5.82 8.47 27.06
C ALA A 98 6.73 9.05 28.14
N ALA A 99 6.24 9.13 29.38
CA ALA A 99 7.03 9.61 30.51
C ALA A 99 8.14 8.62 30.91
N MET A 100 7.84 7.32 30.94
CA MET A 100 8.84 6.28 31.20
C MET A 100 9.91 6.22 30.11
N ALA A 101 9.50 6.36 28.84
CA ALA A 101 10.41 6.40 27.71
C ALA A 101 11.36 7.60 27.77
N ALA A 102 10.89 8.76 28.24
CA ALA A 102 11.72 9.97 28.38
C ALA A 102 12.84 9.82 29.43
N VAL A 103 12.75 8.86 30.35
CA VAL A 103 13.74 8.63 31.41
C VAL A 103 14.53 7.32 31.27
N THR A 104 14.38 6.63 30.14
CA THR A 104 15.05 5.35 29.85
C THR A 104 15.62 5.36 28.44
N LYS A 105 16.65 4.55 28.19
CA LYS A 105 17.33 4.49 26.89
C LYS A 105 16.95 3.26 26.06
N SER A 106 16.83 2.09 26.68
CA SER A 106 16.69 0.83 25.92
C SER A 106 15.57 -0.08 26.44
N LEU A 107 15.09 0.12 27.67
CA LEU A 107 13.94 -0.60 28.20
C LEU A 107 12.75 -0.56 27.24
N SER A 108 12.20 -1.73 26.92
CA SER A 108 11.00 -1.84 26.09
C SER A 108 9.71 -1.79 26.91
N PHE A 109 8.60 -1.41 26.30
CA PHE A 109 7.29 -1.30 26.94
C PHE A 109 6.28 -2.19 26.23
N GLY A 110 5.96 -3.35 26.82
CA GLY A 110 4.90 -4.23 26.33
C GLY A 110 3.55 -3.78 26.88
N ILE A 111 2.64 -3.35 26.03
CA ILE A 111 1.36 -2.75 26.44
C ILE A 111 0.23 -3.69 26.05
N THR A 112 -0.58 -4.11 27.01
CA THR A 112 -1.78 -4.89 26.73
C THR A 112 -2.88 -4.01 26.18
N SER A 113 -3.50 -4.43 25.07
CA SER A 113 -4.67 -3.76 24.51
C SER A 113 -5.55 -4.75 23.76
N SER A 114 -6.86 -4.64 23.96
CA SER A 114 -7.85 -5.55 23.38
C SER A 114 -8.19 -5.22 21.94
N THR A 115 -8.38 -6.25 21.11
CA THR A 115 -8.91 -6.14 19.73
C THR A 115 -10.44 -6.14 19.67
N THR A 116 -11.12 -6.27 20.80
CA THR A 116 -12.57 -6.59 20.81
C THR A 116 -13.46 -5.36 20.71
N TYR A 117 -13.07 -4.24 21.33
CA TYR A 117 -13.97 -3.10 21.54
C TYR A 117 -13.56 -1.83 20.80
N GLU A 118 -12.27 -1.48 20.76
CA GLU A 118 -11.80 -0.28 20.04
C GLU A 118 -11.56 -0.55 18.55
N HIS A 119 -11.72 0.45 17.68
CA HIS A 119 -11.48 0.29 16.25
C HIS A 119 -9.96 0.26 15.90
N PRO A 120 -9.50 -0.62 14.98
CA PRO A 120 -8.07 -0.78 14.64
C PRO A 120 -7.36 0.51 14.20
N PHE A 121 -8.06 1.41 13.51
CA PHE A 121 -7.47 2.68 13.07
C PHE A 121 -6.97 3.56 14.23
N SER A 122 -7.73 3.60 15.35
CA SER A 122 -7.36 4.41 16.51
C SER A 122 -6.16 3.83 17.24
N LEU A 123 -6.15 2.51 17.43
CA LEU A 123 -5.06 1.80 18.10
C LEU A 123 -3.77 1.83 17.25
N ALA A 124 -3.89 1.67 15.92
CA ALA A 124 -2.77 1.77 14.99
C ALA A 124 -2.08 3.14 15.10
N ARG A 125 -2.85 4.22 15.21
CA ARG A 125 -2.31 5.57 15.44
C ARG A 125 -1.60 5.67 16.79
N ARG A 126 -2.22 5.17 17.87
CA ARG A 126 -1.67 5.21 19.24
C ARG A 126 -0.32 4.50 19.32
N PHE A 127 -0.19 3.30 18.75
CA PHE A 127 1.08 2.58 18.70
C PHE A 127 2.12 3.25 17.81
N SER A 128 1.78 3.74 16.60
CA SER A 128 2.78 4.46 15.77
C SER A 128 3.29 5.72 16.45
N THR A 129 2.43 6.46 17.16
CA THR A 129 2.85 7.61 17.95
C THR A 129 3.84 7.21 19.04
N LEU A 130 3.53 6.18 19.83
CA LEU A 130 4.46 5.72 20.87
C LEU A 130 5.73 5.10 20.28
N ASP A 131 5.65 4.43 19.14
CA ASP A 131 6.82 3.88 18.46
C ASP A 131 7.81 4.99 18.04
N HIS A 132 7.31 6.12 17.56
CA HIS A 132 8.15 7.32 17.36
C HIS A 132 8.69 7.89 18.69
N LEU A 133 7.82 8.17 19.66
CA LEU A 133 8.20 8.84 20.91
C LEU A 133 9.17 8.01 21.77
N THR A 134 9.11 6.69 21.66
CA THR A 134 9.99 5.78 22.40
C THR A 134 11.26 5.41 21.64
N GLY A 135 11.40 5.81 20.37
CA GLY A 135 12.52 5.35 19.52
C GLY A 135 12.41 3.88 19.14
N GLY A 136 11.19 3.37 18.96
CA GLY A 136 10.94 1.99 18.56
C GLY A 136 10.92 1.00 19.71
N ARG A 137 10.60 1.41 20.95
CA ARG A 137 10.67 0.55 22.14
C ARG A 137 9.33 0.06 22.65
N VAL A 138 8.25 0.19 21.86
CA VAL A 138 6.93 -0.35 22.24
C VAL A 138 6.67 -1.73 21.65
N GLY A 139 5.97 -2.54 22.43
CA GLY A 139 5.35 -3.77 22.00
C GLY A 139 3.86 -3.80 22.36
N TRP A 140 3.10 -4.57 21.61
CA TRP A 140 1.67 -4.76 21.84
C TRP A 140 1.41 -6.19 22.28
N ASN A 141 0.90 -6.37 23.50
CA ASN A 141 0.29 -7.62 23.93
C ASN A 141 -1.18 -7.68 23.47
N ILE A 142 -1.41 -8.50 22.44
CA ILE A 142 -2.72 -8.68 21.83
C ILE A 142 -3.57 -9.58 22.75
N VAL A 143 -4.71 -9.05 23.17
CA VAL A 143 -5.73 -9.81 23.90
C VAL A 143 -7.10 -9.63 23.24
N THR A 144 -7.99 -10.60 23.47
CA THR A 144 -9.37 -10.54 22.95
C THR A 144 -10.40 -10.19 24.03
N SER A 145 -9.96 -9.92 25.26
CA SER A 145 -10.83 -9.80 26.45
C SER A 145 -11.67 -11.06 26.72
N TYR A 146 -12.13 -11.21 27.97
CA TYR A 146 -12.94 -12.38 28.37
C TYR A 146 -13.90 -12.13 29.55
N LEU A 147 -13.99 -10.89 30.06
CA LEU A 147 -14.87 -10.55 31.17
C LEU A 147 -16.23 -10.08 30.66
N GLU A 148 -17.30 -10.56 31.28
CA GLU A 148 -18.68 -10.29 30.84
C GLU A 148 -19.07 -8.84 31.05
N ASN A 149 -18.71 -8.27 32.21
CA ASN A 149 -18.95 -6.87 32.50
C ASN A 149 -18.23 -5.90 31.54
N ALA A 150 -17.08 -6.28 30.98
CA ALA A 150 -16.42 -5.49 29.95
C ALA A 150 -17.28 -5.42 28.68
N ALA A 151 -17.89 -6.52 28.24
CA ALA A 151 -18.78 -6.51 27.08
C ALA A 151 -19.97 -5.57 27.30
N ARG A 152 -20.62 -5.65 28.46
CA ARG A 152 -21.74 -4.78 28.85
C ARG A 152 -21.34 -3.29 28.90
N ASN A 153 -20.18 -2.97 29.46
CA ASN A 153 -19.68 -1.59 29.52
C ASN A 153 -19.34 -0.99 28.14
N PHE A 154 -19.03 -1.83 27.15
CA PHE A 154 -18.80 -1.42 25.76
C PHE A 154 -20.05 -1.56 24.87
N GLY A 155 -21.24 -1.73 25.48
CA GLY A 155 -22.53 -1.68 24.80
C GLY A 155 -22.94 -2.97 24.10
N LEU A 156 -22.36 -4.12 24.48
CA LEU A 156 -22.79 -5.45 24.04
C LEU A 156 -23.64 -6.12 25.13
N ASP A 157 -24.62 -6.93 24.75
CA ASP A 157 -25.42 -7.69 25.73
C ASP A 157 -24.58 -8.78 26.42
N THR A 158 -23.70 -9.43 25.65
CA THR A 158 -22.82 -10.49 26.13
C THR A 158 -21.49 -10.48 25.37
N GLN A 159 -20.53 -11.29 25.84
CA GLN A 159 -19.28 -11.50 25.13
C GLN A 159 -19.48 -12.02 23.72
N VAL A 160 -18.65 -11.51 22.80
CA VAL A 160 -18.47 -12.14 21.49
C VAL A 160 -17.96 -13.58 21.70
N PRO A 161 -18.53 -14.59 21.01
CA PRO A 161 -18.12 -15.98 21.16
C PRO A 161 -16.61 -16.18 20.98
N HIS A 162 -16.03 -17.10 21.77
CA HIS A 162 -14.58 -17.26 21.90
C HIS A 162 -13.84 -17.35 20.55
N ASP A 163 -14.25 -18.24 19.65
CA ASP A 163 -13.56 -18.43 18.36
C ASP A 163 -13.79 -17.25 17.41
N THR A 164 -14.99 -16.66 17.43
CA THR A 164 -15.31 -15.45 16.68
C THR A 164 -14.44 -14.27 17.10
N ARG A 165 -14.04 -14.18 18.39
CA ARG A 165 -13.10 -13.14 18.84
C ARG A 165 -11.74 -13.26 18.18
N TYR A 166 -11.22 -14.48 18.00
CA TYR A 166 -9.94 -14.69 17.32
C TYR A 166 -10.03 -14.44 15.82
N ALA A 167 -11.15 -14.81 15.18
CA ALA A 167 -11.39 -14.48 13.77
C ALA A 167 -11.46 -12.95 13.56
N LYS A 168 -12.20 -12.25 14.41
CA LYS A 168 -12.26 -10.78 14.46
C LYS A 168 -10.88 -10.16 14.71
N ALA A 169 -10.10 -10.73 15.64
CA ALA A 169 -8.73 -10.28 15.90
C ALA A 169 -7.82 -10.46 14.68
N ASP A 170 -7.97 -11.54 13.92
CA ASP A 170 -7.18 -11.78 12.71
C ASP A 170 -7.38 -10.67 11.67
N GLU A 171 -8.64 -10.27 11.43
CA GLU A 171 -8.95 -9.13 10.56
C GLU A 171 -8.50 -7.79 11.16
N TYR A 172 -8.58 -7.63 12.49
CA TYR A 172 -8.06 -6.45 13.17
C TYR A 172 -6.57 -6.22 12.87
N LEU A 173 -5.79 -7.30 12.96
CA LEU A 173 -4.36 -7.27 12.68
C LEU A 173 -4.09 -7.05 11.20
N ASP A 174 -4.91 -7.61 10.31
CA ASP A 174 -4.85 -7.33 8.87
C ASP A 174 -5.02 -5.82 8.56
N VAL A 175 -6.02 -5.16 9.16
CA VAL A 175 -6.20 -3.70 9.04
C VAL A 175 -4.97 -2.97 9.58
N SER A 176 -4.48 -3.36 10.75
CA SER A 176 -3.36 -2.70 11.43
C SER A 176 -2.06 -2.82 10.63
N TYR A 177 -1.73 -4.01 10.13
CA TYR A 177 -0.57 -4.23 9.28
C TYR A 177 -0.66 -3.48 7.96
N LYS A 178 -1.84 -3.43 7.32
CA LYS A 178 -2.05 -2.60 6.11
C LYS A 178 -1.77 -1.12 6.39
N LEU A 179 -2.18 -0.61 7.55
CA LEU A 179 -1.91 0.78 7.97
C LEU A 179 -0.41 1.02 8.21
N TRP A 180 0.22 0.19 9.05
CA TRP A 180 1.63 0.36 9.43
C TRP A 180 2.59 0.08 8.28
N GLU A 181 2.46 -1.05 7.60
CA GLU A 181 3.45 -1.52 6.62
C GLU A 181 3.17 -1.00 5.20
N GLY A 182 1.89 -0.82 4.85
CA GLY A 182 1.49 -0.63 3.46
C GLY A 182 0.91 0.72 3.08
N SER A 183 0.51 1.56 4.04
CA SER A 183 -0.11 2.85 3.73
C SER A 183 0.91 3.91 3.29
N TRP A 184 2.15 3.82 3.78
CA TRP A 184 3.26 4.72 3.46
C TRP A 184 4.42 3.92 2.89
N ARG A 185 5.03 4.40 1.81
CA ARG A 185 6.28 3.81 1.28
C ARG A 185 7.47 4.18 2.17
N ASP A 186 8.52 3.36 2.20
CA ASP A 186 9.71 3.62 3.04
C ASP A 186 10.34 5.00 2.80
N ASP A 187 10.27 5.51 1.57
CA ASP A 187 10.82 6.80 1.14
C ASP A 187 9.72 7.88 0.97
N ALA A 188 8.59 7.75 1.68
CA ALA A 188 7.48 8.69 1.55
C ALA A 188 7.80 10.08 2.11
N VAL A 189 8.52 10.14 3.23
CA VAL A 189 8.89 11.39 3.93
C VAL A 189 10.33 11.74 3.57
N VAL A 190 10.55 12.98 3.13
CA VAL A 190 11.86 13.44 2.60
C VAL A 190 12.35 14.74 3.24
N GLU A 191 11.47 15.50 3.89
CA GLU A 191 11.81 16.76 4.58
C GLU A 191 12.67 17.72 3.72
N ASP A 192 12.41 17.76 2.41
CA ASP A 192 13.26 18.47 1.47
C ASP A 192 12.82 19.94 1.32
N PHE A 193 13.57 20.83 1.98
CA PHE A 193 13.40 22.27 1.90
C PHE A 193 13.58 22.84 0.49
N LYS A 194 14.41 22.22 -0.38
CA LYS A 194 14.67 22.71 -1.73
C LYS A 194 13.48 22.44 -2.65
N SER A 195 12.95 21.22 -2.62
CA SER A 195 11.73 20.87 -3.38
C SER A 195 10.43 21.30 -2.69
N ARG A 196 10.51 21.80 -1.45
CA ARG A 196 9.38 22.20 -0.60
C ARG A 196 8.42 21.04 -0.34
N GLN A 197 8.95 19.83 -0.13
CA GLN A 197 8.17 18.63 0.14
C GLN A 197 8.54 18.04 1.48
N TYR A 198 7.56 17.95 2.39
CA TYR A 198 7.69 17.10 3.58
C TYR A 198 7.49 15.62 3.20
N THR A 199 6.45 15.35 2.41
CA THR A 199 6.08 14.02 1.91
C THR A 199 5.91 14.03 0.39
N VAL A 200 6.37 12.99 -0.29
CA VAL A 200 6.30 12.86 -1.75
C VAL A 200 4.93 12.38 -2.21
N PRO A 201 4.22 13.12 -3.10
CA PRO A 201 2.94 12.69 -3.65
C PRO A 201 3.03 11.32 -4.33
N GLY A 202 2.01 10.48 -4.11
CA GLY A 202 1.95 9.13 -4.66
C GLY A 202 2.71 8.08 -3.85
N ARG A 203 3.44 8.44 -2.79
CA ARG A 203 4.08 7.48 -1.85
C ARG A 203 3.28 7.23 -0.57
N VAL A 204 2.05 7.73 -0.53
CA VAL A 204 1.05 7.48 0.51
C VAL A 204 -0.22 7.00 -0.16
N ARG A 205 -0.79 5.89 0.32
CA ARG A 205 -1.97 5.27 -0.24
C ARG A 205 -2.97 4.87 0.82
N ARG A 206 -4.24 4.91 0.43
CA ARG A 206 -5.35 4.30 1.17
C ARG A 206 -5.17 2.78 1.21
N ILE A 207 -5.61 2.17 2.30
CA ILE A 207 -5.64 0.71 2.44
C ILE A 207 -6.94 0.10 1.91
N ASN A 208 -8.02 0.91 1.85
CA ASN A 208 -9.36 0.53 1.36
C ASN A 208 -9.82 -0.87 1.83
N HIS A 209 -9.54 -1.21 3.09
CA HIS A 209 -9.91 -2.49 3.66
C HIS A 209 -11.44 -2.57 3.80
N GLN A 210 -12.01 -3.66 3.30
CA GLN A 210 -13.41 -4.03 3.46
C GLN A 210 -13.48 -5.52 3.84
N GLY A 211 -13.55 -5.79 5.13
CA GLY A 211 -13.68 -7.12 5.69
C GLY A 211 -15.07 -7.37 6.27
N GLU A 212 -15.19 -8.47 7.01
CA GLU A 212 -16.43 -8.88 7.68
C GLU A 212 -16.73 -7.96 8.87
N TRP A 213 -15.70 -7.61 9.66
CA TRP A 213 -15.86 -6.86 10.90
C TRP A 213 -15.46 -5.39 10.79
N PHE A 214 -14.55 -5.04 9.89
CA PHE A 214 -13.96 -3.72 9.79
C PHE A 214 -14.01 -3.15 8.36
N LYS A 215 -14.22 -1.84 8.29
CA LYS A 215 -14.08 -1.04 7.08
C LYS A 215 -13.17 0.14 7.38
N SER A 216 -12.04 0.21 6.68
CA SER A 216 -11.05 1.26 6.91
C SER A 216 -10.48 1.75 5.58
N ALA A 217 -10.75 3.01 5.25
CA ALA A 217 -10.25 3.60 4.02
C ALA A 217 -8.73 3.88 4.10
N GLY A 218 -8.23 4.32 5.25
CA GLY A 218 -6.92 4.96 5.35
C GLY A 218 -6.87 6.31 4.59
N PRO A 219 -5.67 6.84 4.28
CA PRO A 219 -4.36 6.31 4.65
C PRO A 219 -4.13 6.33 6.18
N HIS A 220 -3.06 5.68 6.64
CA HIS A 220 -2.59 5.85 8.01
C HIS A 220 -2.20 7.31 8.25
N THR A 221 -2.46 7.81 9.44
CA THR A 221 -2.26 9.23 9.78
C THR A 221 -0.89 9.53 10.36
N VAL A 222 -0.10 8.50 10.67
CA VAL A 222 1.25 8.61 11.20
C VAL A 222 2.22 8.09 10.14
N GLU A 223 3.30 8.83 9.91
CA GLU A 223 4.37 8.43 9.02
C GLU A 223 5.13 7.19 9.55
N PRO A 224 5.90 6.47 8.71
CA PRO A 224 6.65 5.30 9.12
C PRO A 224 7.48 5.50 10.40
N SER A 225 7.13 4.79 11.47
CA SER A 225 7.88 4.75 12.73
C SER A 225 9.04 3.74 12.67
N PRO A 226 10.00 3.75 13.61
CA PRO A 226 11.20 2.90 13.54
C PRO A 226 10.91 1.41 13.34
N GLN A 227 9.97 0.85 14.11
CA GLN A 227 9.53 -0.53 13.96
C GLN A 227 8.40 -0.69 12.92
N ARG A 228 7.65 0.39 12.68
CA ARG A 228 6.31 0.45 12.07
C ARG A 228 5.27 -0.40 12.80
N THR A 229 5.34 -1.72 12.64
CA THR A 229 4.54 -2.63 13.46
C THR A 229 5.24 -2.76 14.83
N PRO A 230 4.57 -2.47 15.96
CA PRO A 230 5.16 -2.64 17.29
C PRO A 230 5.54 -4.11 17.52
N TYR A 231 6.43 -4.39 18.46
CA TYR A 231 6.80 -5.77 18.77
C TYR A 231 5.58 -6.57 19.27
N ILE A 232 5.25 -7.70 18.64
CA ILE A 232 3.99 -8.39 18.90
C ILE A 232 4.14 -9.44 20.02
N PHE A 233 3.47 -9.19 21.13
CA PHE A 233 3.25 -10.16 22.21
C PHE A 233 1.85 -10.77 22.10
N GLN A 234 1.71 -12.01 22.56
CA GLN A 234 0.41 -12.69 22.65
C GLN A 234 0.43 -13.74 23.78
N ALA A 235 -0.72 -14.01 24.43
CA ALA A 235 -0.81 -14.92 25.59
C ALA A 235 -1.89 -16.03 25.50
N GLY A 236 -2.52 -16.24 24.35
CA GLY A 236 -3.62 -17.18 24.15
C GLY A 236 -3.16 -18.62 23.98
N THR A 237 -3.67 -19.51 24.83
CA THR A 237 -3.30 -20.94 24.88
C THR A 237 -4.38 -21.92 24.47
N SER A 238 -5.61 -21.45 24.22
CA SER A 238 -6.67 -22.26 23.60
C SER A 238 -6.25 -22.70 22.19
N SER A 239 -6.93 -23.68 21.59
CA SER A 239 -6.58 -24.15 20.23
C SER A 239 -6.62 -23.01 19.21
N ALA A 240 -7.69 -22.19 19.21
CA ALA A 240 -7.78 -20.99 18.38
C ALA A 240 -6.71 -19.95 18.76
N GLY A 241 -6.46 -19.78 20.06
CA GLY A 241 -5.43 -18.87 20.58
C GLY A 241 -4.03 -19.23 20.11
N LYS A 242 -3.63 -20.50 20.17
CA LYS A 242 -2.32 -20.99 19.71
C LYS A 242 -2.14 -20.80 18.21
N VAL A 243 -3.17 -21.05 17.40
CA VAL A 243 -3.12 -20.82 15.95
C VAL A 243 -2.94 -19.34 15.64
N PHE A 244 -3.75 -18.49 16.27
CA PHE A 244 -3.64 -17.04 16.13
C PHE A 244 -2.26 -16.52 16.59
N ALA A 245 -1.81 -16.96 17.76
CA ALA A 245 -0.53 -16.56 18.33
C ALA A 245 0.63 -16.97 17.46
N THR A 246 0.66 -18.22 17.00
CA THR A 246 1.76 -18.71 16.16
C THR A 246 1.84 -17.95 14.85
N LYS A 247 0.69 -17.54 14.30
CA LYS A 247 0.63 -16.70 13.09
C LYS A 247 1.22 -15.30 13.30
N HIS A 248 0.96 -14.64 14.43
CA HIS A 248 1.23 -13.20 14.62
C HIS A 248 2.30 -12.83 15.66
N ALA A 249 2.56 -13.68 16.65
CA ALA A 249 3.40 -13.32 17.77
C ALA A 249 4.88 -13.34 17.40
N GLU A 250 5.62 -12.39 17.95
CA GLU A 250 7.09 -12.38 17.99
C GLU A 250 7.57 -12.82 19.36
N ALA A 251 6.77 -12.63 20.40
CA ALA A 251 6.90 -13.33 21.67
C ALA A 251 5.55 -13.84 22.19
N MET A 252 5.54 -15.04 22.76
CA MET A 252 4.37 -15.64 23.38
C MET A 252 4.58 -15.81 24.88
N PHE A 253 3.60 -15.32 25.65
CA PHE A 253 3.52 -15.56 27.07
C PHE A 253 2.81 -16.90 27.33
N LEU A 254 3.53 -17.83 27.96
CA LEU A 254 3.04 -19.17 28.27
C LEU A 254 2.59 -19.25 29.74
N PRO A 255 1.29 -19.47 30.00
CA PRO A 255 0.82 -19.81 31.33
C PRO A 255 1.23 -21.24 31.68
N GLY A 256 1.45 -21.48 32.98
CA GLY A 256 1.75 -22.81 33.50
C GLY A 256 2.47 -22.74 34.83
N MET A 257 2.06 -23.61 35.76
CA MET A 257 2.69 -23.77 37.07
C MET A 257 3.68 -24.95 37.11
N GLU A 258 3.76 -25.73 36.01
CA GLU A 258 4.61 -26.91 35.91
C GLU A 258 5.47 -26.87 34.63
N PRO A 259 6.78 -27.11 34.72
CA PRO A 259 7.68 -27.18 33.56
C PRO A 259 7.19 -28.13 32.46
N LYS A 260 6.67 -29.32 32.78
CA LYS A 260 6.14 -30.27 31.78
C LYS A 260 4.97 -29.71 30.98
N VAL A 261 4.09 -28.90 31.58
CA VAL A 261 2.99 -28.23 30.86
C VAL A 261 3.55 -27.16 29.91
N ILE A 262 4.51 -26.37 30.39
CA ILE A 262 5.18 -25.35 29.58
C ILE A 262 5.90 -25.99 28.39
N LYS A 263 6.65 -27.07 28.61
CA LYS A 263 7.35 -27.83 27.57
C LYS A 263 6.41 -28.28 26.46
N ARG A 264 5.27 -28.89 26.81
CA ARG A 264 4.25 -29.29 25.82
C ARG A 264 3.71 -28.09 25.03
N GLY A 265 3.54 -26.94 25.68
CA GLY A 265 3.19 -25.69 25.03
C GLY A 265 4.25 -25.24 24.02
N VAL A 266 5.52 -25.25 24.44
CA VAL A 266 6.68 -24.91 23.61
C VAL A 266 6.76 -25.80 22.38
N GLU A 267 6.74 -27.12 22.55
CA GLU A 267 6.81 -28.09 21.45
C GLU A 267 5.65 -27.91 20.45
N ALA A 268 4.44 -27.69 20.95
CA ALA A 268 3.27 -27.46 20.11
C ALA A 268 3.40 -26.18 19.28
N ILE A 269 3.87 -25.08 19.87
CA ILE A 269 4.03 -23.81 19.15
C ILE A 269 5.15 -23.90 18.12
N ARG A 270 6.29 -24.50 18.47
CA ARG A 270 7.41 -24.67 17.53
C ARG A 270 7.01 -25.58 16.36
N THR A 271 6.22 -26.62 16.60
CA THR A 271 5.67 -27.49 15.55
C THR A 271 4.73 -26.71 14.64
N LEU A 272 3.76 -25.98 15.22
CA LEU A 272 2.81 -25.20 14.44
C LEU A 272 3.47 -24.06 13.65
N ALA A 273 4.53 -23.45 14.19
CA ALA A 273 5.29 -22.41 13.50
C ALA A 273 5.89 -22.95 12.19
N ASN A 274 6.52 -24.14 12.25
CA ASN A 274 7.01 -24.83 11.06
C ASN A 274 5.88 -25.09 10.05
N GLU A 275 4.74 -25.59 10.50
CA GLU A 275 3.59 -25.91 9.64
C GLU A 275 3.04 -24.68 8.90
N VAL A 276 3.03 -23.51 9.55
CA VAL A 276 2.56 -22.25 8.95
C VAL A 276 3.66 -21.46 8.24
N GLY A 277 4.86 -22.02 8.11
CA GLY A 277 5.97 -21.43 7.38
C GLY A 277 6.67 -20.27 8.10
N ARG A 278 6.60 -20.23 9.43
CA ARG A 278 7.36 -19.30 10.28
C ARG A 278 8.55 -20.01 10.92
N ASP A 279 9.64 -19.29 11.15
CA ASP A 279 10.81 -19.82 11.85
C ASP A 279 10.47 -20.19 13.29
N PRO A 280 10.67 -21.48 13.66
CA PRO A 280 10.96 -21.99 14.97
C PRO A 280 11.17 -20.95 16.03
N ASN A 281 12.37 -20.41 15.92
CA ASN A 281 13.10 -19.62 16.90
C ASN A 281 12.82 -18.11 16.77
N GLY A 282 12.04 -17.73 15.76
CA GLY A 282 11.56 -16.37 15.54
C GLY A 282 10.45 -15.96 16.52
N ILE A 283 9.85 -16.91 17.24
CA ILE A 283 8.83 -16.66 18.28
C ILE A 283 9.46 -16.87 19.66
N LYS A 284 9.68 -15.82 20.45
CA LYS A 284 10.25 -15.96 21.80
C LYS A 284 9.20 -16.46 22.79
N LEU A 285 9.45 -17.58 23.47
CA LEU A 285 8.52 -18.22 24.38
C LEU A 285 8.90 -17.88 25.82
N ILE A 286 8.01 -17.21 26.54
CA ILE A 286 8.31 -16.61 27.84
C ILE A 286 7.34 -17.16 28.88
N ALA A 287 7.84 -17.66 30.02
CA ALA A 287 7.01 -18.22 31.09
C ALA A 287 6.77 -17.23 32.24
N GLY A 288 5.64 -17.37 32.93
CA GLY A 288 5.31 -16.55 34.11
C GLY A 288 6.01 -17.09 35.35
N ILE A 289 6.62 -16.19 36.14
CA ILE A 289 7.31 -16.58 37.36
C ILE A 289 7.20 -15.51 38.46
N LEU A 290 7.16 -15.92 39.72
CA LEU A 290 7.45 -15.07 40.88
C LEU A 290 8.85 -15.40 41.39
N ILE A 291 9.67 -14.38 41.58
CA ILE A 291 11.01 -14.53 42.16
C ILE A 291 11.06 -13.77 43.49
N ILE A 292 11.40 -14.47 44.56
CA ILE A 292 11.71 -13.89 45.87
C ILE A 292 13.13 -14.32 46.22
N VAL A 293 14.05 -13.36 46.13
CA VAL A 293 15.49 -13.60 46.31
C VAL A 293 16.04 -12.75 47.45
N ASP A 294 17.00 -13.31 48.17
CA ASP A 294 17.77 -12.61 49.21
C ASP A 294 19.19 -13.21 49.30
N GLU A 295 19.99 -12.78 50.28
CA GLU A 295 21.36 -13.25 50.51
C GLU A 295 21.43 -14.75 50.83
N THR A 296 20.41 -15.31 51.49
CA THR A 296 20.35 -16.73 51.87
C THR A 296 18.96 -17.30 51.65
N ASP A 297 18.85 -18.62 51.51
CA ASP A 297 17.57 -19.31 51.36
C ASP A 297 16.62 -19.02 52.54
N ALA A 298 17.15 -18.98 53.76
CA ALA A 298 16.37 -18.69 54.96
C ALA A 298 15.78 -17.27 54.96
N LYS A 299 16.54 -16.26 54.50
CA LYS A 299 16.05 -14.89 54.38
C LYS A 299 14.98 -14.76 53.29
N ALA A 300 15.19 -15.41 52.15
CA ALA A 300 14.20 -15.43 51.08
C ALA A 300 12.90 -16.13 51.51
N GLN A 301 12.99 -17.22 52.28
CA GLN A 301 11.82 -17.90 52.83
C GLN A 301 11.10 -17.04 53.88
N ALA A 302 11.84 -16.39 54.79
CA ALA A 302 11.24 -15.46 55.76
C ALA A 302 10.50 -14.31 55.07
N LYS A 303 11.08 -13.76 53.99
CA LYS A 303 10.46 -12.75 53.14
C LYS A 303 9.19 -13.26 52.45
N TYR A 304 9.20 -14.50 51.94
CA TYR A 304 8.00 -15.14 51.38
C TYR A 304 6.89 -15.26 52.43
N ASP A 305 7.22 -15.74 53.63
CA ASP A 305 6.24 -15.91 54.72
C ASP A 305 5.69 -14.57 55.21
N GLU A 306 6.53 -13.53 55.27
CA GLU A 306 6.12 -12.15 55.55
C GLU A 306 5.14 -11.65 54.49
N TYR A 307 5.48 -11.72 53.20
CA TYR A 307 4.60 -11.29 52.11
C TYR A 307 3.27 -12.05 52.12
N LEU A 308 3.30 -13.34 52.42
CA LEU A 308 2.11 -14.17 52.47
C LEU A 308 1.16 -13.72 53.59
N SER A 309 1.68 -13.18 54.70
CA SER A 309 0.85 -12.64 55.79
C SER A 309 0.02 -11.40 55.39
N TYR A 310 0.42 -10.72 54.31
CA TYR A 310 -0.31 -9.57 53.73
C TYR A 310 -1.30 -9.96 52.63
N ALA A 311 -1.38 -11.25 52.26
CA ALA A 311 -2.30 -11.70 51.23
C ALA A 311 -3.76 -11.44 51.64
N ASP A 312 -4.60 -11.19 50.64
CA ASP A 312 -6.04 -11.09 50.81
C ASP A 312 -6.72 -12.32 50.20
N ASP A 313 -7.36 -13.12 51.06
CA ASP A 313 -7.91 -14.42 50.68
C ASP A 313 -9.10 -14.28 49.72
N ASP A 314 -10.03 -13.38 50.02
CA ASP A 314 -11.21 -13.14 49.18
C ASP A 314 -10.83 -12.55 47.82
N GLY A 315 -9.88 -11.61 47.78
CA GLY A 315 -9.34 -11.07 46.53
C GLY A 315 -8.62 -12.14 45.70
N THR A 316 -7.87 -13.04 46.33
CA THR A 316 -7.22 -14.17 45.65
C THR A 316 -8.24 -15.15 45.05
N LEU A 317 -9.32 -15.44 45.79
CA LEU A 317 -10.41 -16.29 45.30
C LEU A 317 -11.25 -15.61 44.22
N ALA A 318 -11.38 -14.29 44.25
CA ALA A 318 -11.99 -13.52 43.17
C ALA A 318 -11.18 -13.60 41.87
N LEU A 319 -9.84 -13.49 41.96
CA LEU A 319 -8.95 -13.74 40.81
C LEU A 319 -9.11 -15.16 40.27
N PHE A 320 -9.13 -16.16 41.17
CA PHE A 320 -9.35 -17.56 40.78
C PHE A 320 -10.67 -17.74 40.03
N GLY A 321 -11.77 -17.21 40.58
CA GLY A 321 -13.08 -17.29 39.94
C GLY A 321 -13.10 -16.62 38.58
N GLY A 322 -12.39 -15.52 38.43
CA GLY A 322 -12.15 -14.85 37.17
C GLY A 322 -11.36 -15.65 36.12
N TRP A 323 -10.23 -16.25 36.53
CA TRP A 323 -9.35 -16.97 35.61
C TRP A 323 -9.95 -18.27 35.11
N TYR A 324 -10.72 -18.95 35.96
CA TYR A 324 -11.27 -20.28 35.66
C TYR A 324 -12.78 -20.27 35.39
N GLY A 325 -13.46 -19.15 35.63
CA GLY A 325 -14.91 -19.03 35.45
C GLY A 325 -15.71 -19.85 36.47
N VAL A 326 -15.19 -20.01 37.69
CA VAL A 326 -15.79 -20.88 38.73
C VAL A 326 -15.98 -20.12 40.03
N ASP A 327 -17.23 -20.04 40.50
CA ASP A 327 -17.51 -19.53 41.83
C ASP A 327 -17.28 -20.62 42.89
N ILE A 328 -16.04 -20.74 43.35
CA ILE A 328 -15.67 -21.75 44.36
C ILE A 328 -16.38 -21.56 45.72
N SER A 329 -17.09 -20.45 45.94
CA SER A 329 -17.85 -20.23 47.18
C SER A 329 -19.05 -21.18 47.33
N THR A 330 -19.54 -21.78 46.25
CA THR A 330 -20.71 -22.67 46.27
C THR A 330 -20.43 -24.07 46.83
N TRP A 331 -19.17 -24.38 47.14
CA TRP A 331 -18.72 -25.63 47.76
C TRP A 331 -18.23 -25.39 49.20
N GLY A 332 -18.27 -26.45 50.01
CA GLY A 332 -17.82 -26.40 51.41
C GLY A 332 -16.32 -26.14 51.55
N ASP A 333 -15.91 -25.49 52.65
CA ASP A 333 -14.52 -25.06 52.85
C ASP A 333 -13.53 -26.23 53.01
N ASP A 334 -13.99 -27.38 53.52
CA ASP A 334 -13.18 -28.59 53.76
C ASP A 334 -13.20 -29.61 52.60
N GLU A 335 -13.85 -29.26 51.49
CA GLU A 335 -13.88 -30.10 50.29
C GLU A 335 -12.50 -30.18 49.64
N ASP A 336 -12.17 -31.36 49.11
CA ASP A 336 -10.99 -31.52 48.27
C ASP A 336 -11.38 -31.25 46.82
N PHE A 337 -11.03 -30.07 46.32
CA PHE A 337 -11.44 -29.61 44.99
C PHE A 337 -10.86 -30.42 43.83
N ARG A 338 -9.91 -31.34 44.10
CA ARG A 338 -9.48 -32.35 43.12
C ARG A 338 -10.58 -33.36 42.79
N PHE A 339 -11.51 -33.60 43.74
CA PHE A 339 -12.52 -34.66 43.65
C PHE A 339 -13.94 -34.16 43.96
N ALA A 340 -14.11 -32.85 44.17
CA ALA A 340 -15.39 -32.23 44.53
C ALA A 340 -16.47 -32.48 43.46
N PRO A 341 -17.63 -33.07 43.81
CA PRO A 341 -18.71 -33.31 42.86
C PRO A 341 -19.20 -32.01 42.20
N GLY A 342 -19.40 -32.03 40.88
CA GLY A 342 -19.87 -30.88 40.11
C GLY A 342 -18.82 -29.78 39.88
N PHE A 343 -17.62 -29.89 40.44
CA PHE A 343 -16.53 -28.95 40.16
C PHE A 343 -15.99 -29.19 38.74
N PRO A 344 -15.68 -28.13 37.94
CA PRO A 344 -15.33 -28.31 36.54
C PRO A 344 -14.09 -29.20 36.35
N GLY A 345 -14.24 -30.29 35.58
CA GLY A 345 -13.19 -31.30 35.41
C GLY A 345 -11.86 -30.75 34.86
N ALA A 346 -11.89 -29.71 34.03
CA ALA A 346 -10.67 -29.04 33.58
C ALA A 346 -9.89 -28.38 34.73
N VAL A 347 -10.59 -27.79 35.70
CA VAL A 347 -9.98 -27.18 36.88
C VAL A 347 -9.53 -28.27 37.87
N GLN A 348 -10.28 -29.37 38.02
CA GLN A 348 -9.85 -30.54 38.80
C GLN A 348 -8.53 -31.11 38.29
N GLY A 349 -8.42 -31.37 36.99
CA GLY A 349 -7.19 -31.89 36.38
C GLY A 349 -6.00 -30.93 36.53
N MET A 350 -6.25 -29.61 36.49
CA MET A 350 -5.23 -28.61 36.81
C MET A 350 -4.79 -28.69 38.28
N LEU A 351 -5.73 -28.76 39.23
CA LEU A 351 -5.42 -28.88 40.66
C LEU A 351 -4.69 -30.18 40.99
N GLU A 352 -5.05 -31.29 40.33
CA GLU A 352 -4.36 -32.57 40.48
C GLU A 352 -2.91 -32.48 39.99
N ALA A 353 -2.68 -31.93 38.79
CA ALA A 353 -1.33 -31.69 38.27
C ALA A 353 -0.53 -30.76 39.20
N TRP A 354 -1.16 -29.69 39.69
CA TRP A 354 -0.51 -28.76 40.61
C TRP A 354 -0.17 -29.41 41.96
N SER A 355 -1.02 -30.32 42.46
CA SER A 355 -0.78 -31.09 43.69
C SER A 355 0.47 -31.95 43.65
N ALA A 356 0.87 -32.42 42.47
CA ALA A 356 2.09 -33.19 42.28
C ALA A 356 3.37 -32.33 42.36
N MET A 357 3.25 -31.01 42.16
CA MET A 357 4.38 -30.08 42.10
C MET A 357 4.67 -29.40 43.43
N VAL A 358 3.64 -29.18 44.25
CA VAL A 358 3.82 -28.59 45.58
C VAL A 358 4.38 -29.65 46.53
N PRO A 359 5.47 -29.39 47.28
CA PRO A 359 5.98 -30.33 48.26
C PRO A 359 4.90 -30.77 49.27
N GLY A 360 4.69 -32.08 49.40
CA GLY A 360 3.62 -32.66 50.23
C GLY A 360 2.19 -32.42 49.70
N GLY A 361 2.03 -31.85 48.50
CA GLY A 361 0.75 -31.46 47.92
C GLY A 361 -0.17 -32.63 47.59
N GLN A 362 0.37 -33.82 47.29
CA GLN A 362 -0.44 -35.02 47.05
C GLN A 362 -1.05 -35.60 48.34
N SER A 363 -0.33 -35.45 49.46
CA SER A 363 -0.72 -36.00 50.77
C SER A 363 -1.71 -35.14 51.57
N VAL A 364 -2.10 -33.98 51.04
CA VAL A 364 -3.03 -33.05 51.71
C VAL A 364 -4.24 -32.76 50.83
N LYS A 365 -5.37 -32.37 51.45
CA LYS A 365 -6.55 -31.92 50.72
C LYS A 365 -6.28 -30.58 50.05
N TRP A 366 -6.79 -30.42 48.83
CA TRP A 366 -6.79 -29.14 48.12
C TRP A 366 -8.07 -28.38 48.43
N THR A 367 -8.13 -27.83 49.64
CA THR A 367 -9.24 -27.01 50.12
C THR A 367 -9.18 -25.59 49.57
N LYS A 368 -10.25 -24.82 49.79
CA LYS A 368 -10.32 -23.39 49.43
C LYS A 368 -9.13 -22.63 50.01
N ALA A 369 -8.87 -22.80 51.31
CA ALA A 369 -7.74 -22.19 52.01
C ALA A 369 -6.37 -22.59 51.42
N ARG A 370 -6.19 -23.85 50.99
CA ARG A 370 -4.94 -24.29 50.35
C ARG A 370 -4.77 -23.65 48.97
N ILE A 371 -5.81 -23.66 48.14
CA ILE A 371 -5.80 -23.02 46.82
C ILE A 371 -5.45 -21.53 46.97
N THR A 372 -6.11 -20.85 47.89
CA THR A 372 -5.84 -19.45 48.21
C THR A 372 -4.39 -19.23 48.60
N LYS A 373 -3.87 -19.99 49.57
CA LYS A 373 -2.48 -19.87 50.03
C LYS A 373 -1.47 -20.08 48.90
N GLU A 374 -1.73 -21.03 48.00
CA GLU A 374 -0.83 -21.32 46.89
C GLU A 374 -0.92 -20.26 45.77
N LEU A 375 -2.05 -19.58 45.58
CA LEU A 375 -2.19 -18.50 44.58
C LEU A 375 -1.86 -17.11 45.13
N ALA A 376 -1.90 -16.93 46.44
CA ALA A 376 -1.80 -15.64 47.13
C ALA A 376 -0.61 -14.79 46.69
N LEU A 377 0.52 -15.41 46.41
CA LEU A 377 1.72 -14.75 45.89
C LEU A 377 2.05 -15.30 44.51
N GLY A 378 1.95 -14.44 43.49
CA GLY A 378 2.36 -14.77 42.12
C GLY A 378 1.28 -15.42 41.25
N GLY A 379 0.08 -15.70 41.78
CA GLY A 379 -1.00 -16.30 41.02
C GLY A 379 -0.63 -17.66 40.42
N PRO A 380 -1.11 -18.00 39.20
CA PRO A 380 -0.86 -19.29 38.57
C PRO A 380 0.50 -19.33 37.85
N HIS A 381 1.56 -18.85 38.51
CA HIS A 381 2.93 -18.83 38.00
C HIS A 381 3.82 -19.78 38.79
N ILE A 382 4.95 -20.18 38.16
CA ILE A 382 6.03 -20.85 38.89
C ILE A 382 6.59 -19.90 39.95
N LYS A 383 7.08 -20.43 41.06
CA LYS A 383 7.74 -19.67 42.11
C LYS A 383 9.18 -20.11 42.25
N ALA A 384 10.11 -19.16 42.34
CA ALA A 384 11.49 -19.40 42.71
C ALA A 384 11.84 -18.56 43.94
N ILE A 385 12.10 -19.25 45.05
CA ILE A 385 12.34 -18.64 46.36
C ILE A 385 13.68 -19.19 46.88
N GLY A 386 14.62 -18.30 47.21
CA GLY A 386 15.90 -18.72 47.75
C GLY A 386 16.99 -17.66 47.65
N SER A 387 18.22 -18.08 47.94
CA SER A 387 19.44 -17.33 47.63
C SER A 387 19.63 -17.16 46.12
N ALA A 388 20.54 -16.25 45.73
CA ALA A 388 20.87 -16.04 44.31
C ALA A 388 21.26 -17.33 43.57
N SER A 389 22.05 -18.21 44.20
CA SER A 389 22.44 -19.49 43.60
C SER A 389 21.26 -20.45 43.47
N THR A 390 20.45 -20.57 44.52
CA THR A 390 19.28 -21.46 44.53
C THR A 390 18.26 -21.05 43.47
N VAL A 391 17.98 -19.74 43.37
CA VAL A 391 17.08 -19.22 42.33
C VAL A 391 17.69 -19.43 40.95
N ALA A 392 18.97 -19.12 40.73
CA ALA A 392 19.63 -19.35 39.44
C ALA A 392 19.58 -20.82 39.00
N ASP A 393 19.81 -21.77 39.93
CA ASP A 393 19.70 -23.22 39.65
C ASP A 393 18.27 -23.61 39.23
N GLN A 394 17.25 -23.07 39.89
CA GLN A 394 15.85 -23.31 39.55
C GLN A 394 15.50 -22.74 38.16
N LEU A 395 15.95 -21.53 37.85
CA LEU A 395 15.74 -20.93 36.53
C LEU A 395 16.44 -21.71 35.42
N GLU A 396 17.69 -22.13 35.62
CA GLU A 396 18.42 -22.96 34.64
C GLU A 396 17.66 -24.25 34.37
N ARG A 397 17.23 -24.94 35.44
CA ARG A 397 16.43 -26.17 35.32
C ARG A 397 15.14 -25.95 34.52
N ILE A 398 14.42 -24.87 34.79
CA ILE A 398 13.17 -24.56 34.06
C ILE A 398 13.48 -24.33 32.58
N VAL A 399 14.51 -23.55 32.25
CA VAL A 399 14.89 -23.30 30.84
C VAL A 399 15.31 -24.59 30.14
N ASP A 400 16.15 -25.40 30.78
CA ASP A 400 16.68 -26.65 30.21
C ASP A 400 15.56 -27.70 29.99
N GLU A 401 14.61 -27.81 30.93
CA GLU A 401 13.50 -28.76 30.82
C GLU A 401 12.47 -28.34 29.76
N THR A 402 12.24 -27.03 29.59
CA THR A 402 11.12 -26.51 28.79
C THR A 402 11.50 -25.94 27.43
N GLY A 403 12.73 -25.46 27.26
CA GLY A 403 13.18 -24.78 26.04
C GLY A 403 12.67 -23.35 25.88
N ILE A 404 12.15 -22.72 26.95
CA ILE A 404 11.73 -21.31 26.90
C ILE A 404 12.90 -20.35 26.63
N ASP A 405 12.56 -19.13 26.22
CA ASP A 405 13.49 -18.03 25.94
C ASP A 405 13.67 -17.09 27.13
N GLY A 406 12.79 -17.14 28.13
CA GLY A 406 12.93 -16.35 29.34
C GLY A 406 11.66 -16.26 30.17
N PHE A 407 11.56 -15.19 30.96
CA PHE A 407 10.60 -15.03 32.04
C PHE A 407 9.87 -13.69 32.02
N ASN A 408 8.57 -13.74 32.30
CA ASN A 408 7.74 -12.59 32.64
C ASN A 408 7.54 -12.62 34.17
N ILE A 409 8.24 -11.74 34.86
CA ILE A 409 8.47 -11.80 36.30
C ILE A 409 7.40 -10.98 37.01
N SER A 410 6.45 -11.67 37.64
CA SER A 410 5.48 -11.09 38.55
C SER A 410 6.11 -10.66 39.89
N TYR A 411 5.43 -9.80 40.62
CA TYR A 411 5.89 -9.29 41.91
C TYR A 411 4.88 -9.56 43.02
N ALA A 412 5.37 -9.70 44.25
CA ALA A 412 4.59 -9.56 45.47
C ALA A 412 4.53 -8.08 45.88
N ILE A 413 5.66 -7.38 45.86
CA ILE A 413 5.74 -5.93 46.07
C ILE A 413 6.55 -5.24 44.95
N SER A 414 6.16 -4.03 44.57
CA SER A 414 6.84 -3.24 43.53
C SER A 414 7.26 -1.87 44.06
N PRO A 415 8.50 -1.41 43.81
CA PRO A 415 9.55 -2.03 43.00
C PRO A 415 10.40 -3.09 43.73
N GLY A 416 10.13 -3.38 45.00
CA GLY A 416 11.02 -4.17 45.88
C GLY A 416 11.53 -5.49 45.28
N ASN A 417 10.64 -6.34 44.75
CA ASN A 417 11.10 -7.60 44.13
C ASN A 417 12.05 -7.39 42.96
N PHE A 418 11.83 -6.36 42.13
CA PHE A 418 12.72 -6.06 41.00
C PHE A 418 14.08 -5.55 41.48
N GLN A 419 14.10 -4.74 42.54
CA GLN A 419 15.35 -4.28 43.16
C GLN A 419 16.16 -5.45 43.72
N ASP A 420 15.51 -6.40 44.39
CA ASP A 420 16.17 -7.60 44.91
C ASP A 420 16.75 -8.48 43.79
N ILE A 421 16.01 -8.65 42.68
CA ILE A 421 16.51 -9.37 41.51
C ILE A 421 17.78 -8.70 40.97
N ILE A 422 17.77 -7.38 40.82
CA ILE A 422 18.92 -6.61 40.33
C ILE A 422 20.12 -6.73 41.28
N LYS A 423 19.86 -6.63 42.58
CA LYS A 423 20.90 -6.64 43.62
C LYS A 423 21.52 -8.03 43.80
N TYR A 424 20.70 -9.07 43.91
CA TYR A 424 21.15 -10.40 44.32
C TYR A 424 21.26 -11.38 43.14
N LEU A 425 20.26 -11.45 42.27
CA LEU A 425 20.17 -12.50 41.24
C LEU A 425 20.96 -12.16 39.97
N LEU A 426 20.84 -10.95 39.43
CA LEU A 426 21.49 -10.60 38.16
C LEU A 426 23.03 -10.76 38.19
N PRO A 427 23.77 -10.43 39.27
CA PRO A 427 25.21 -10.70 39.34
C PRO A 427 25.52 -12.19 39.17
N GLU A 428 24.73 -13.07 39.77
CA GLU A 428 24.90 -14.52 39.66
C GLU A 428 24.57 -15.01 38.24
N LEU A 429 23.49 -14.52 37.62
CA LEU A 429 23.14 -14.89 36.24
C LEU A 429 24.19 -14.42 35.23
N ARG A 430 24.79 -13.24 35.43
CA ARG A 430 25.92 -12.75 34.61
C ARG A 430 27.15 -13.61 34.79
N ARG A 431 27.51 -13.96 36.03
CA ARG A 431 28.63 -14.86 36.33
C ARG A 431 28.47 -16.22 35.64
N ARG A 432 27.23 -16.72 35.52
CA ARG A 432 26.90 -17.97 34.82
C ARG A 432 26.76 -17.82 33.29
N GLY A 433 26.84 -16.60 32.76
CA GLY A 433 26.66 -16.32 31.34
C GLY A 433 25.21 -16.44 30.86
N LEU A 434 24.20 -16.39 31.74
CA LEU A 434 22.78 -16.58 31.44
C LEU A 434 22.02 -15.26 31.21
N PHE A 435 22.63 -14.16 31.66
CA PHE A 435 22.13 -12.81 31.43
C PHE A 435 23.23 -11.96 30.80
N TRP A 436 22.83 -10.85 30.21
CA TRP A 436 23.72 -9.94 29.53
C TRP A 436 24.26 -8.85 30.46
N ASP A 437 25.34 -8.21 30.02
CA ASP A 437 25.87 -7.00 30.66
C ASP A 437 25.19 -5.74 30.13
N ASP A 438 24.82 -5.72 28.85
CA ASP A 438 24.05 -4.65 28.22
C ASP A 438 23.09 -5.20 27.16
N TYR A 439 22.19 -4.33 26.70
CA TYR A 439 21.26 -4.62 25.61
C TYR A 439 21.98 -5.05 24.34
N ALA A 440 21.38 -5.98 23.57
CA ALA A 440 21.95 -6.46 22.31
C ALA A 440 22.19 -5.31 21.31
N VAL A 441 21.27 -4.34 21.27
CA VAL A 441 21.42 -3.07 20.56
C VAL A 441 21.10 -1.94 21.55
N PRO A 442 22.11 -1.33 22.20
CA PRO A 442 21.91 -0.22 23.12
C PRO A 442 21.20 0.96 22.45
N GLY A 443 20.08 1.41 23.01
CA GLY A 443 19.20 2.42 22.39
C GLY A 443 18.44 1.94 21.15
N GLY A 444 18.55 0.64 20.82
CA GLY A 444 17.83 0.00 19.73
C GLY A 444 16.37 -0.27 20.03
N THR A 445 15.67 -0.76 19.01
CA THR A 445 14.24 -1.05 19.10
C THR A 445 13.93 -2.28 19.96
N ALA A 446 12.66 -2.42 20.37
CA ALA A 446 12.20 -3.60 21.08
C ALA A 446 12.48 -4.87 20.26
N ARG A 447 12.17 -4.85 18.96
CA ARG A 447 12.42 -5.99 18.08
C ARG A 447 13.89 -6.40 18.00
N GLU A 448 14.80 -5.44 17.88
CA GLU A 448 16.24 -5.72 17.84
C GLU A 448 16.73 -6.35 19.14
N ASN A 449 16.30 -5.82 20.29
CA ASN A 449 16.73 -6.32 21.60
C ASN A 449 16.12 -7.67 21.99
N TYR A 450 14.87 -7.95 21.61
CA TYR A 450 14.25 -9.26 21.87
C TYR A 450 14.70 -10.34 20.88
N SER A 451 14.92 -9.98 19.62
CA SER A 451 15.32 -10.96 18.60
C SER A 451 16.80 -11.28 18.68
N ALA A 452 17.63 -10.25 18.96
CA ALA A 452 19.08 -10.31 19.02
C ALA A 452 19.70 -11.04 17.80
N ASP A 453 19.20 -10.72 16.61
CA ASP A 453 19.50 -11.42 15.35
C ASP A 453 20.08 -10.51 14.25
N GLU A 454 20.40 -9.25 14.58
CA GLU A 454 21.03 -8.26 13.69
C GLU A 454 20.26 -7.93 12.39
N LYS A 455 19.00 -8.35 12.27
CA LYS A 455 18.18 -8.12 11.06
C LYS A 455 17.36 -6.81 11.13
N GLY A 456 17.71 -5.92 12.06
CA GLY A 456 17.11 -4.60 12.22
C GLY A 456 15.67 -4.60 12.78
N PRO A 457 15.02 -3.42 12.76
CA PRO A 457 13.82 -3.13 13.56
C PRO A 457 12.51 -3.58 12.91
N ARG A 458 12.54 -4.14 11.70
CA ARG A 458 11.34 -4.56 10.95
C ARG A 458 10.95 -5.98 11.30
N VAL A 459 9.65 -6.29 11.22
CA VAL A 459 9.15 -7.67 11.27
C VAL A 459 9.94 -8.56 10.30
N ARG A 460 9.98 -9.87 10.53
CA ARG A 460 10.69 -10.80 9.64
C ARG A 460 9.87 -11.11 8.38
N ASP A 461 10.49 -11.65 7.34
CA ASP A 461 9.83 -11.86 6.04
C ASP A 461 8.75 -12.94 6.09
N ASP A 462 8.88 -13.90 7.00
CA ASP A 462 7.89 -14.94 7.32
C ASP A 462 6.70 -14.43 8.16
N HIS A 463 6.79 -13.24 8.75
CA HIS A 463 5.70 -12.64 9.52
C HIS A 463 4.59 -12.09 8.60
N PRO A 464 3.28 -12.30 8.89
CA PRO A 464 2.18 -11.92 7.99
C PRO A 464 2.17 -10.43 7.61
N ALA A 465 2.61 -9.54 8.50
CA ALA A 465 2.71 -8.10 8.23
C ALA A 465 3.69 -7.77 7.07
N SER A 466 4.70 -8.61 6.81
CA SER A 466 5.70 -8.39 5.75
C SER A 466 5.07 -8.28 4.37
N LYS A 467 3.94 -8.97 4.15
CA LYS A 467 3.17 -9.00 2.89
C LYS A 467 2.63 -7.64 2.48
N TYR A 468 2.52 -6.71 3.43
CA TYR A 468 1.99 -5.38 3.19
C TYR A 468 3.05 -4.31 2.99
N ARG A 469 4.34 -4.64 3.17
CA ARG A 469 5.43 -3.68 3.02
C ARG A 469 5.37 -3.00 1.65
N TRP A 470 5.57 -1.69 1.67
CA TRP A 470 5.76 -0.91 0.46
C TRP A 470 7.15 -0.28 0.49
N ARG A 471 8.08 -0.88 -0.26
CA ARG A 471 9.50 -0.55 -0.19
C ARG A 471 9.87 0.61 -1.10
N ALA A 472 10.95 1.30 -0.75
CA ALA A 472 11.52 2.31 -1.64
C ALA A 472 11.86 1.70 -3.00
N GLY A 473 11.52 2.40 -4.09
CA GLY A 473 11.73 1.93 -5.46
C GLY A 473 10.63 1.01 -6.02
N GLU A 474 9.70 0.50 -5.20
CA GLU A 474 8.54 -0.24 -5.71
C GLU A 474 7.54 0.69 -6.41
N ASP A 475 6.84 0.15 -7.40
CA ASP A 475 5.89 0.91 -8.23
C ASP A 475 4.87 1.67 -7.39
N ILE A 476 4.53 2.88 -7.84
CA ILE A 476 3.43 3.66 -7.28
C ILE A 476 2.14 3.08 -7.87
N PRO A 477 1.26 2.45 -7.07
CA PRO A 477 0.00 1.94 -7.59
C PRO A 477 -0.77 3.11 -8.21
N GLN A 478 -1.08 3.01 -9.50
CA GLN A 478 -1.88 4.04 -10.16
C GLN A 478 -3.22 4.12 -9.43
N SER A 479 -3.51 5.27 -8.79
CA SER A 479 -4.79 5.47 -8.14
C SER A 479 -5.90 5.34 -9.17
N ALA A 480 -6.90 4.49 -8.92
CA ALA A 480 -8.02 4.35 -9.84
C ALA A 480 -8.63 5.74 -10.12
N SER A 481 -8.67 6.12 -11.40
CA SER A 481 -9.13 7.44 -11.80
C SER A 481 -10.58 7.64 -11.34
N LEU A 482 -11.01 8.88 -11.11
CA LEU A 482 -12.42 9.18 -10.77
C LEU A 482 -13.39 8.50 -11.75
N LYS A 483 -12.99 8.42 -13.02
CA LYS A 483 -13.71 7.74 -14.09
C LYS A 483 -13.87 6.24 -13.85
N GLN A 484 -12.80 5.53 -13.46
CA GLN A 484 -12.86 4.09 -13.14
C GLN A 484 -13.80 3.77 -11.97
N ARG A 485 -13.97 4.69 -11.02
CA ARG A 485 -14.92 4.53 -9.90
C ARG A 485 -16.38 4.82 -10.28
N ILE A 486 -16.61 5.75 -11.20
CA ILE A 486 -17.96 6.15 -11.63
C ILE A 486 -18.53 5.17 -12.67
N TRP A 487 -17.69 4.55 -13.50
CA TRP A 487 -18.13 3.70 -14.60
C TRP A 487 -19.10 2.57 -14.20
N PRO A 488 -18.83 1.75 -13.17
CA PRO A 488 -19.76 0.66 -12.79
C PRO A 488 -21.14 1.17 -12.34
N ILE A 489 -21.20 2.38 -11.76
CA ILE A 489 -22.45 3.02 -11.34
C ILE A 489 -23.27 3.43 -12.56
N LEU A 490 -22.63 4.05 -13.55
CA LEU A 490 -23.29 4.48 -14.79
C LEU A 490 -23.74 3.30 -15.64
N GLU A 491 -22.90 2.27 -15.75
CA GLU A 491 -23.24 1.04 -16.48
C GLU A 491 -24.46 0.35 -15.88
N LYS A 492 -24.51 0.20 -14.54
CA LYS A 492 -25.67 -0.34 -13.82
C LYS A 492 -26.91 0.55 -13.99
N ALA A 493 -26.75 1.88 -13.89
CA ALA A 493 -27.87 2.80 -14.07
C ALA A 493 -28.46 2.73 -15.49
N ALA A 494 -27.62 2.54 -16.51
CA ALA A 494 -28.03 2.49 -17.90
C ALA A 494 -28.56 1.12 -18.35
N THR A 495 -28.14 0.02 -17.72
CA THR A 495 -28.52 -1.35 -18.12
C THR A 495 -29.62 -1.97 -17.26
N THR A 496 -29.77 -1.58 -15.99
CA THR A 496 -30.63 -2.29 -15.02
C THR A 496 -31.79 -1.48 -14.47
N ILE A 497 -31.77 -0.14 -14.57
CA ILE A 497 -32.79 0.73 -13.96
C ILE A 497 -33.48 1.51 -15.08
N ASN A 498 -34.82 1.51 -15.10
CA ASN A 498 -35.56 2.39 -16.01
C ASN A 498 -35.28 3.84 -15.61
N VAL A 499 -34.32 4.49 -16.28
CA VAL A 499 -33.88 5.85 -15.97
C VAL A 499 -35.08 6.79 -16.11
N ARG A 500 -35.52 7.34 -14.97
CA ARG A 500 -36.64 8.30 -14.92
C ARG A 500 -36.41 9.43 -15.91
N ALA A 501 -37.47 9.88 -16.57
CA ALA A 501 -37.39 10.92 -17.61
C ALA A 501 -36.65 12.18 -17.14
N ALA A 502 -36.82 12.58 -15.87
CA ALA A 502 -36.17 13.74 -15.26
C ALA A 502 -34.63 13.63 -15.15
N LEU A 503 -34.06 12.42 -15.03
CA LEU A 503 -32.62 12.19 -14.86
C LEU A 503 -31.92 11.80 -16.16
N ARG A 504 -32.68 11.50 -17.22
CA ARG A 504 -32.14 10.91 -18.46
C ARG A 504 -31.07 11.78 -19.12
N ASN A 505 -31.26 13.10 -19.16
CA ASN A 505 -30.27 14.01 -19.76
C ASN A 505 -28.98 14.07 -18.95
N GLN A 506 -29.06 14.02 -17.61
CA GLN A 506 -27.89 14.04 -16.71
C GLN A 506 -27.08 12.74 -16.83
N VAL A 507 -27.78 11.60 -16.90
CA VAL A 507 -27.14 10.30 -17.15
C VAL A 507 -26.49 10.28 -18.54
N LEU A 508 -27.16 10.82 -19.56
CA LEU A 508 -26.62 10.91 -20.91
C LEU A 508 -25.38 11.82 -20.97
N GLU A 509 -25.39 12.97 -20.29
CA GLU A 509 -24.23 13.86 -20.20
C GLU A 509 -23.06 13.19 -19.46
N ALA A 510 -23.35 12.47 -18.37
CA ALA A 510 -22.35 11.69 -17.64
C ALA A 510 -21.76 10.56 -18.50
N ILE A 511 -22.57 9.85 -19.29
CA ILE A 511 -22.09 8.80 -20.21
C ILE A 511 -21.23 9.42 -21.33
N LEU A 512 -21.68 10.53 -21.93
CA LEU A 512 -20.95 11.20 -23.01
C LEU A 512 -19.62 11.80 -22.54
N TYR A 513 -19.47 12.11 -21.24
CA TYR A 513 -18.17 12.46 -20.66
C TYR A 513 -17.14 11.33 -20.78
N PHE A 514 -17.57 10.06 -20.75
CA PHE A 514 -16.67 8.92 -21.01
C PHE A 514 -16.34 8.74 -22.49
N CYS A 515 -17.15 9.29 -23.39
CA CYS A 515 -16.79 9.37 -24.80
C CYS A 515 -15.66 10.39 -25.05
N GLU A 516 -15.56 11.42 -24.20
CA GLU A 516 -14.50 12.42 -24.22
C GLU A 516 -13.29 11.98 -23.39
N ARG A 517 -12.30 11.42 -24.10
CA ARG A 517 -10.91 11.21 -23.65
C ARG A 517 -10.58 9.89 -22.93
N ASP A 518 -11.46 8.90 -22.91
CA ASP A 518 -11.14 7.54 -22.40
C ASP A 518 -10.65 6.57 -23.51
N SER A 519 -10.39 5.31 -23.13
CA SER A 519 -10.02 4.21 -24.04
C SER A 519 -11.08 3.97 -25.12
N VAL A 520 -10.67 3.42 -26.26
CA VAL A 520 -11.62 3.11 -27.36
C VAL A 520 -12.72 2.15 -26.89
N ALA A 521 -12.37 1.14 -26.09
CA ALA A 521 -13.34 0.20 -25.51
C ALA A 521 -14.40 0.93 -24.66
N SER A 522 -13.98 1.82 -23.74
CA SER A 522 -14.90 2.61 -22.92
C SER A 522 -15.76 3.55 -23.77
N ARG A 523 -15.20 4.16 -24.82
CA ARG A 523 -15.96 5.01 -25.74
C ARG A 523 -17.01 4.21 -26.51
N LEU A 524 -16.70 3.00 -26.96
CA LEU A 524 -17.64 2.13 -27.66
C LEU A 524 -18.84 1.82 -26.77
N THR A 525 -18.58 1.30 -25.56
CA THR A 525 -19.64 0.98 -24.61
C THR A 525 -20.45 2.21 -24.21
N ALA A 526 -19.79 3.35 -23.93
CA ALA A 526 -20.48 4.59 -23.58
C ALA A 526 -21.38 5.07 -24.73
N THR A 527 -20.92 4.96 -25.96
CA THR A 527 -21.68 5.38 -27.15
C THR A 527 -22.87 4.46 -27.44
N GLU A 528 -22.74 3.16 -27.19
CA GLU A 528 -23.85 2.19 -27.24
C GLU A 528 -24.91 2.48 -26.17
N LEU A 529 -24.48 2.72 -24.92
CA LEU A 529 -25.38 3.09 -23.83
C LEU A 529 -26.09 4.42 -24.11
N ALA A 530 -25.36 5.43 -24.61
CA ALA A 530 -25.94 6.70 -25.01
C ALA A 530 -27.02 6.50 -26.08
N SER A 531 -26.75 5.67 -27.09
CA SER A 531 -27.71 5.37 -28.17
C SER A 531 -29.01 4.75 -27.66
N LYS A 532 -28.96 3.91 -26.61
CA LYS A 532 -30.15 3.31 -25.98
C LYS A 532 -31.00 4.35 -25.23
N LEU A 533 -30.37 5.42 -24.73
CA LEU A 533 -31.03 6.46 -23.93
C LEU A 533 -31.54 7.65 -24.76
N LEU A 534 -31.09 7.81 -26.00
CA LEU A 534 -31.56 8.87 -26.90
C LEU A 534 -33.06 8.73 -27.21
N LYS A 535 -33.78 9.85 -27.21
CA LYS A 535 -35.18 9.98 -27.64
C LYS A 535 -35.34 11.23 -28.51
N LYS A 536 -36.45 11.32 -29.27
CA LYS A 536 -36.76 12.53 -30.06
C LYS A 536 -36.80 13.82 -29.22
N SER A 537 -37.17 13.73 -27.94
CA SER A 537 -37.20 14.86 -27.01
C SER A 537 -35.85 15.21 -26.39
N THR A 538 -34.79 14.47 -26.67
CA THR A 538 -33.45 14.77 -26.15
C THR A 538 -32.93 16.10 -26.73
N PRO A 539 -32.32 16.99 -25.94
CA PRO A 539 -31.72 18.23 -26.45
C PRO A 539 -30.73 18.01 -27.61
N TYR A 540 -30.69 18.96 -28.57
CA TYR A 540 -29.86 18.87 -29.77
C TYR A 540 -28.39 18.58 -29.44
N TYR A 541 -27.77 19.34 -28.53
CA TYR A 541 -26.35 19.13 -28.19
C TYR A 541 -26.02 17.69 -27.74
N LEU A 542 -26.94 17.01 -27.05
CA LEU A 542 -26.74 15.61 -26.61
C LEU A 542 -26.86 14.63 -27.77
N GLN A 543 -27.85 14.84 -28.65
CA GLN A 543 -28.01 14.04 -29.86
C GLN A 543 -26.79 14.21 -30.79
N ALA A 544 -26.40 15.46 -31.06
CA ALA A 544 -25.24 15.80 -31.88
C ALA A 544 -23.94 15.25 -31.29
N SER A 545 -23.76 15.29 -29.96
CA SER A 545 -22.60 14.70 -29.29
C SER A 545 -22.52 13.18 -29.49
N ALA A 546 -23.63 12.46 -29.32
CA ALA A 546 -23.67 11.02 -29.54
C ALA A 546 -23.36 10.66 -31.00
N VAL A 547 -23.92 11.40 -31.97
CA VAL A 547 -23.63 11.25 -33.41
C VAL A 547 -22.15 11.50 -33.68
N LEU A 548 -21.58 12.56 -33.13
CA LEU A 548 -20.16 12.90 -33.27
C LEU A 548 -19.26 11.76 -32.77
N PHE A 549 -19.51 11.23 -31.58
CA PHE A 549 -18.69 10.15 -31.03
C PHE A 549 -18.81 8.84 -31.82
N ARG A 550 -20.02 8.51 -32.32
CA ARG A 550 -20.20 7.38 -33.26
C ARG A 550 -19.41 7.57 -34.55
N SER A 551 -19.51 8.76 -35.14
CA SER A 551 -18.76 9.10 -36.36
C SER A 551 -17.25 8.96 -36.14
N ILE A 552 -16.73 9.44 -35.00
CA ILE A 552 -15.33 9.28 -34.64
C ILE A 552 -14.95 7.80 -34.51
N LEU A 553 -15.75 6.98 -33.83
CA LEU A 553 -15.47 5.54 -33.67
C LEU A 553 -15.48 4.80 -35.01
N TYR A 554 -16.48 5.00 -35.86
CA TYR A 554 -16.49 4.38 -37.19
C TYR A 554 -15.31 4.82 -38.06
N ARG A 555 -14.89 6.09 -37.96
CA ARG A 555 -13.68 6.57 -38.64
C ARG A 555 -12.42 5.89 -38.10
N LEU A 556 -12.34 5.63 -36.79
CA LEU A 556 -11.22 4.89 -36.19
C LEU A 556 -11.20 3.42 -36.60
N ASP A 557 -12.36 2.82 -36.89
CA ASP A 557 -12.48 1.46 -37.43
C ASP A 557 -12.27 1.38 -38.96
N GLY A 558 -12.00 2.52 -39.63
CA GLY A 558 -11.82 2.59 -41.07
C GLY A 558 -13.12 2.66 -41.89
N ASP A 559 -14.30 2.63 -41.25
CA ASP A 559 -15.61 2.63 -41.91
C ASP A 559 -16.13 4.07 -42.15
N MET A 560 -15.54 4.73 -43.15
CA MET A 560 -15.89 6.12 -43.50
C MET A 560 -17.35 6.24 -43.96
N ALA A 561 -17.89 5.22 -44.61
CA ALA A 561 -19.27 5.19 -45.09
C ALA A 561 -20.27 5.22 -43.92
N LYS A 562 -20.07 4.38 -42.88
CA LYS A 562 -20.90 4.44 -41.67
C LYS A 562 -20.70 5.74 -40.91
N SER A 563 -19.47 6.23 -40.81
CA SER A 563 -19.18 7.51 -40.16
C SER A 563 -19.99 8.65 -40.78
N GLU A 564 -19.96 8.77 -42.10
CA GLU A 564 -20.69 9.79 -42.84
C GLU A 564 -22.21 9.59 -42.78
N ALA A 565 -22.68 8.34 -42.85
CA ALA A 565 -24.09 8.02 -42.73
C ALA A 565 -24.69 8.45 -41.38
N GLN A 566 -23.94 8.36 -40.27
CA GLN A 566 -24.42 8.86 -38.97
C GLN A 566 -24.73 10.35 -39.01
N ILE A 567 -23.84 11.15 -39.61
CA ILE A 567 -23.99 12.60 -39.67
C ILE A 567 -25.12 12.98 -40.62
N ARG A 568 -25.17 12.37 -41.82
CA ARG A 568 -26.26 12.63 -42.78
C ARG A 568 -27.63 12.27 -42.23
N ASN A 569 -27.75 11.14 -41.53
CA ASN A 569 -29.01 10.72 -40.92
C ASN A 569 -29.44 11.63 -39.77
N PHE A 570 -28.49 12.27 -39.07
CA PHE A 570 -28.80 13.29 -38.08
C PHE A 570 -29.36 14.56 -38.73
N TYR A 571 -28.72 15.07 -39.79
CA TYR A 571 -29.22 16.25 -40.50
C TYR A 571 -30.58 16.05 -41.17
N LYS A 572 -30.90 14.82 -41.64
CA LYS A 572 -32.23 14.48 -42.18
C LYS A 572 -33.38 14.60 -41.17
N GLN A 573 -33.09 14.68 -39.87
CA GLN A 573 -34.13 14.85 -38.83
C GLN A 573 -34.62 16.30 -38.73
N ASP A 574 -33.97 17.23 -39.43
CA ASP A 574 -34.36 18.64 -39.54
C ASP A 574 -34.57 19.34 -38.18
N ILE A 575 -33.68 19.03 -37.23
CA ILE A 575 -33.68 19.64 -35.90
C ILE A 575 -32.76 20.88 -35.96
N PRO A 576 -33.27 22.11 -35.91
CA PRO A 576 -32.43 23.30 -36.00
C PRO A 576 -31.63 23.52 -34.71
N PRO A 577 -30.37 23.98 -34.78
CA PRO A 577 -29.64 24.44 -33.60
C PRO A 577 -30.35 25.68 -33.02
N LYS A 578 -30.52 25.73 -31.70
CA LYS A 578 -31.24 26.84 -31.03
C LYS A 578 -30.36 27.66 -30.09
N THR A 579 -29.22 27.12 -29.71
CA THR A 579 -28.31 27.72 -28.74
C THR A 579 -26.90 27.78 -29.30
N ARG A 580 -26.05 28.66 -28.76
CA ARG A 580 -24.62 28.70 -29.09
C ARG A 580 -23.91 27.36 -28.84
N ARG A 581 -24.37 26.57 -27.87
CA ARG A 581 -23.88 25.20 -27.63
C ARG A 581 -24.25 24.27 -28.77
N ASP A 582 -25.48 24.37 -29.29
CA ASP A 582 -25.94 23.58 -30.43
C ASP A 582 -25.17 23.96 -31.71
N HIS A 583 -25.01 25.26 -31.97
CA HIS A 583 -24.21 25.78 -33.08
C HIS A 583 -22.77 25.24 -33.03
N ALA A 584 -22.12 25.32 -31.87
CA ALA A 584 -20.77 24.78 -31.70
C ALA A 584 -20.69 23.26 -31.96
N LEU A 585 -21.70 22.49 -31.54
CA LEU A 585 -21.76 21.05 -31.80
C LEU A 585 -22.00 20.74 -33.28
N GLN A 586 -22.80 21.54 -33.97
CA GLN A 586 -22.95 21.46 -35.43
C GLN A 586 -21.60 21.67 -36.12
N GLY A 587 -20.81 22.64 -35.65
CA GLY A 587 -19.45 22.85 -36.15
C GLY A 587 -18.51 21.68 -35.90
N ARG A 588 -18.63 20.98 -34.75
CA ARG A 588 -17.88 19.73 -34.51
C ARG A 588 -18.28 18.62 -35.48
N LEU A 589 -19.55 18.50 -35.82
CA LEU A 589 -20.03 17.54 -36.83
C LEU A 589 -19.48 17.89 -38.22
N HIS A 590 -19.50 19.17 -38.59
CA HIS A 590 -18.91 19.67 -39.83
C HIS A 590 -17.41 19.33 -39.92
N ILE A 591 -16.64 19.55 -38.84
CA ILE A 591 -15.23 19.11 -38.76
C ILE A 591 -15.09 17.60 -38.93
N SER A 592 -16.00 16.80 -38.35
CA SER A 592 -15.97 15.35 -38.51
C SER A 592 -16.21 14.93 -39.97
N GLN A 593 -17.09 15.62 -40.70
CA GLN A 593 -17.28 15.40 -42.14
C GLN A 593 -16.07 15.83 -42.96
N ILE A 594 -15.43 16.97 -42.63
CA ILE A 594 -14.16 17.37 -43.24
C ILE A 594 -13.13 16.24 -43.05
N GLU A 595 -12.98 15.69 -41.84
CA GLU A 595 -12.04 14.61 -41.57
C GLU A 595 -12.37 13.32 -42.36
N ASN A 596 -13.64 12.99 -42.55
CA ASN A 596 -14.06 11.88 -43.41
C ASN A 596 -13.67 12.13 -44.87
N LYS A 597 -13.99 13.31 -45.40
CA LYS A 597 -13.68 13.70 -46.78
C LYS A 597 -12.17 13.72 -47.05
N ILE A 598 -11.36 14.21 -46.10
CA ILE A 598 -9.89 14.16 -46.18
C ILE A 598 -9.42 12.70 -46.30
N LYS A 599 -9.95 11.81 -45.45
CA LYS A 599 -9.59 10.39 -45.45
C LYS A 599 -10.02 9.65 -46.71
N CYS A 600 -11.12 10.07 -47.33
CA CYS A 600 -11.60 9.56 -48.61
C CYS A 600 -10.94 10.24 -49.82
N TYR A 601 -10.07 11.23 -49.61
CA TYR A 601 -9.44 12.04 -50.67
C TYR A 601 -10.46 12.67 -51.64
N GLU A 602 -11.58 13.16 -51.12
CA GLU A 602 -12.60 13.80 -51.94
C GLU A 602 -12.11 15.14 -52.54
N PRO A 603 -12.44 15.45 -53.80
CA PRO A 603 -11.90 16.64 -54.47
C PRO A 603 -12.50 17.96 -53.95
N ASP A 604 -13.64 17.92 -53.27
CA ASP A 604 -14.38 19.08 -52.78
C ASP A 604 -14.05 19.46 -51.32
N VAL A 605 -13.05 18.83 -50.70
CA VAL A 605 -12.72 19.09 -49.28
C VAL A 605 -12.44 20.58 -49.04
N ALA A 606 -11.70 21.22 -49.94
CA ALA A 606 -11.32 22.63 -49.80
C ALA A 606 -12.55 23.55 -49.78
N SER A 607 -13.49 23.37 -50.72
CA SER A 607 -14.73 24.17 -50.75
C SER A 607 -15.65 23.84 -49.57
N PHE A 608 -15.67 22.57 -49.13
CA PHE A 608 -16.46 22.14 -47.97
C PHE A 608 -15.98 22.79 -46.66
N ILE A 609 -14.67 22.95 -46.46
CA ILE A 609 -14.10 23.63 -45.27
C ILE A 609 -14.66 25.05 -45.09
N TYR A 610 -14.91 25.77 -46.19
CA TYR A 610 -15.40 27.15 -46.15
C TYR A 610 -16.93 27.27 -45.99
N GLN A 611 -17.66 26.14 -45.93
CA GLN A 611 -19.11 26.15 -45.67
C GLN A 611 -19.47 26.40 -44.19
N TRP A 612 -18.47 26.39 -43.30
CA TRP A 612 -18.69 26.71 -41.89
C TRP A 612 -18.84 28.23 -41.69
N GLU A 613 -20.04 28.66 -41.36
CA GLU A 613 -20.34 30.05 -41.01
C GLU A 613 -20.37 30.25 -39.49
N VAL A 614 -19.83 31.37 -39.02
CA VAL A 614 -19.78 31.69 -37.59
C VAL A 614 -20.90 32.67 -37.22
N GLU A 615 -21.67 32.36 -36.19
CA GLU A 615 -22.66 33.29 -35.63
C GLU A 615 -21.99 34.54 -35.01
N GLN A 616 -22.41 35.73 -35.43
CA GLN A 616 -21.93 37.00 -34.89
C GLN A 616 -22.83 37.52 -33.74
N PRO A 617 -22.26 38.11 -32.68
CA PRO A 617 -20.83 38.19 -32.36
C PRO A 617 -20.25 36.82 -31.97
N MET A 618 -18.98 36.56 -32.27
CA MET A 618 -18.35 35.25 -32.00
C MET A 618 -18.30 34.91 -30.51
N SER A 619 -18.75 33.71 -30.13
CA SER A 619 -18.57 33.18 -28.78
C SER A 619 -17.22 32.47 -28.60
N THR A 620 -16.82 32.17 -27.36
CA THR A 620 -15.63 31.36 -27.06
C THR A 620 -15.70 29.98 -27.73
N LEU A 621 -16.89 29.38 -27.83
CA LEU A 621 -17.09 28.10 -28.51
C LEU A 621 -16.88 28.24 -30.01
N ASP A 622 -17.41 29.30 -30.62
CA ASP A 622 -17.23 29.58 -32.05
C ASP A 622 -15.76 29.80 -32.42
N ILE A 623 -15.00 30.46 -31.54
CA ILE A 623 -13.55 30.63 -31.68
C ILE A 623 -12.83 29.26 -31.63
N GLU A 624 -13.24 28.36 -30.74
CA GLU A 624 -12.68 27.02 -30.64
C GLU A 624 -12.97 26.19 -31.89
N ILE A 625 -14.22 26.19 -32.38
CA ILE A 625 -14.61 25.48 -33.60
C ILE A 625 -13.85 26.02 -34.80
N THR A 626 -13.83 27.34 -35.00
CA THR A 626 -13.08 27.97 -36.08
C THR A 626 -11.60 27.55 -36.02
N SER A 627 -11.03 27.46 -34.82
CA SER A 627 -9.66 27.01 -34.64
C SER A 627 -9.44 25.54 -35.02
N ARG A 628 -10.42 24.68 -34.75
CA ARG A 628 -10.38 23.27 -35.16
C ARG A 628 -10.59 23.10 -36.66
N VAL A 629 -11.44 23.91 -37.30
CA VAL A 629 -11.62 23.95 -38.77
C VAL A 629 -10.31 24.33 -39.46
N GLN A 630 -9.62 25.37 -38.99
CA GLN A 630 -8.30 25.76 -39.52
C GLN A 630 -7.25 24.65 -39.31
N SER A 631 -7.28 23.97 -38.17
CA SER A 631 -6.43 22.80 -37.91
C SER A 631 -6.72 21.63 -38.86
N ALA A 632 -7.99 21.44 -39.26
CA ALA A 632 -8.40 20.45 -40.24
C ALA A 632 -7.96 20.84 -41.67
N ALA A 633 -8.02 22.12 -42.03
CA ALA A 633 -7.47 22.63 -43.29
C ALA A 633 -5.96 22.34 -43.40
N ALA A 634 -5.19 22.62 -42.35
CA ALA A 634 -3.77 22.25 -42.32
C ALA A 634 -3.55 20.72 -42.42
N ARG A 635 -4.47 19.89 -41.90
CA ARG A 635 -4.40 18.42 -42.08
C ARG A 635 -4.64 18.00 -43.51
N LEU A 636 -5.52 18.67 -44.26
CA LEU A 636 -5.73 18.37 -45.68
C LEU A 636 -4.41 18.51 -46.44
N PHE A 637 -3.78 19.69 -46.37
CA PHE A 637 -2.51 19.95 -47.06
C PHE A 637 -1.39 19.02 -46.59
N GLN A 638 -1.28 18.81 -45.28
CA GLN A 638 -0.34 17.85 -44.72
C GLN A 638 -0.59 16.45 -45.29
N SER A 639 -1.84 15.96 -45.28
CA SER A 639 -2.19 14.60 -45.71
C SER A 639 -1.85 14.34 -47.16
N ILE A 640 -1.85 15.36 -48.03
CA ILE A 640 -1.48 15.22 -49.44
C ILE A 640 0.01 15.48 -49.72
N GLY A 641 0.80 15.78 -48.68
CA GLY A 641 2.23 16.06 -48.78
C GLY A 641 2.57 17.51 -49.19
N ASP A 642 1.60 18.43 -49.13
CA ASP A 642 1.83 19.86 -49.33
C ASP A 642 2.16 20.54 -47.98
N LEU A 643 3.41 20.37 -47.56
CA LEU A 643 3.88 20.80 -46.25
C LEU A 643 4.02 22.33 -46.15
N GLU A 644 4.32 23.02 -47.24
CA GLU A 644 4.42 24.49 -47.28
C GLU A 644 3.05 25.14 -47.09
N ALA A 645 2.02 24.65 -47.77
CA ALA A 645 0.66 25.12 -47.53
C ALA A 645 0.23 24.82 -46.09
N ALA A 646 0.49 23.60 -45.59
CA ALA A 646 0.16 23.23 -44.21
C ALA A 646 0.85 24.14 -43.17
N LYS A 647 2.12 24.48 -43.39
CA LYS A 647 2.89 25.44 -42.58
C LYS A 647 2.24 26.83 -42.60
N ALA A 648 1.98 27.38 -43.78
CA ALA A 648 1.40 28.71 -43.94
C ALA A 648 0.06 28.85 -43.18
N PHE A 649 -0.81 27.83 -43.24
CA PHE A 649 -2.07 27.83 -42.50
C PHE A 649 -1.88 27.86 -40.97
N LEU A 650 -0.92 27.10 -40.44
CA LEU A 650 -0.66 27.06 -38.99
C LEU A 650 0.03 28.34 -38.50
N GLU A 651 0.95 28.90 -39.28
CA GLU A 651 1.59 30.20 -38.98
C GLU A 651 0.57 31.33 -38.98
N GLN A 652 -0.28 31.39 -40.02
CA GLN A 652 -1.37 32.36 -40.10
C GLN A 652 -2.25 32.26 -38.85
N PHE A 653 -2.64 31.04 -38.46
CA PHE A 653 -3.45 30.83 -37.27
C PHE A 653 -2.84 31.44 -35.99
N LEU A 654 -1.53 31.26 -35.78
CA LEU A 654 -0.80 31.77 -34.62
C LEU A 654 -0.59 33.29 -34.67
N SER A 655 -0.54 33.87 -35.87
CA SER A 655 -0.34 35.32 -36.09
C SER A 655 -1.61 36.17 -35.95
N LEU A 656 -2.80 35.56 -36.03
CA LEU A 656 -4.07 36.28 -35.93
C LEU A 656 -4.19 36.99 -34.58
N LYS A 657 -4.21 38.33 -34.59
CA LYS A 657 -4.53 39.16 -33.41
C LYS A 657 -5.99 38.93 -33.03
N ARG A 658 -6.23 38.34 -31.87
CA ARG A 658 -7.57 38.04 -31.34
C ARG A 658 -7.87 38.93 -30.14
N ALA A 659 -9.15 39.31 -29.98
CA ALA A 659 -9.62 40.00 -28.79
C ALA A 659 -9.47 39.16 -27.51
N THR A 660 -9.51 37.83 -27.65
CA THR A 660 -9.23 36.86 -26.57
C THR A 660 -8.04 35.96 -26.94
N PRO A 661 -7.08 35.73 -26.01
CA PRO A 661 -5.95 34.85 -26.27
C PRO A 661 -6.39 33.41 -26.59
N THR A 662 -5.69 32.74 -27.50
CA THR A 662 -5.91 31.32 -27.77
C THR A 662 -5.64 30.49 -26.51
N PRO A 663 -6.54 29.56 -26.12
CA PRO A 663 -6.31 28.68 -24.98
C PRO A 663 -4.97 27.93 -25.08
N VAL A 664 -4.23 27.87 -23.96
CA VAL A 664 -2.87 27.29 -23.89
C VAL A 664 -2.81 25.88 -24.50
N ASN A 665 -3.79 25.03 -24.20
CA ASN A 665 -3.82 23.67 -24.73
C ASN A 665 -3.96 23.62 -26.25
N THR A 666 -4.84 24.46 -26.81
CA THR A 666 -5.03 24.59 -28.26
C THR A 666 -3.77 25.12 -28.92
N ARG A 667 -3.14 26.13 -28.31
CA ARG A 667 -1.87 26.69 -28.76
C ARG A 667 -0.76 25.63 -28.81
N ARG A 668 -0.57 24.85 -27.74
CA ARG A 668 0.44 23.76 -27.68
C ARG A 668 0.20 22.65 -28.71
N VAL A 669 -1.06 22.31 -29.02
CA VAL A 669 -1.39 21.36 -30.10
C VAL A 669 -0.95 21.90 -31.47
N ILE A 670 -1.17 23.18 -31.72
CA ILE A 670 -0.83 23.81 -33.01
C ILE A 670 0.67 23.99 -33.14
N ILE A 671 1.34 24.47 -32.09
CA ILE A 671 2.81 24.60 -32.04
C ILE A 671 3.50 23.26 -32.23
N SER A 672 3.04 22.20 -31.57
CA SER A 672 3.64 20.86 -31.78
C SER A 672 3.51 20.37 -33.22
N ARG A 673 2.35 20.57 -33.87
CA ARG A 673 2.18 20.23 -35.30
C ARG A 673 3.02 21.09 -36.24
N LEU A 674 3.16 22.38 -35.95
CA LEU A 674 4.00 23.28 -36.73
C LEU A 674 5.48 22.89 -36.59
N ALA A 675 5.95 22.58 -35.39
CA ALA A 675 7.29 22.06 -35.14
C ALA A 675 7.57 20.75 -35.91
N ASP A 676 6.59 19.85 -35.91
CA ASP A 676 6.61 18.61 -36.68
C ASP A 676 6.78 18.87 -38.20
N ILE A 677 6.08 19.87 -38.76
CA ILE A 677 6.21 20.27 -40.17
C ILE A 677 7.56 20.95 -40.45
N TYR A 678 8.03 21.84 -39.58
CA TYR A 678 9.36 22.46 -39.72
C TYR A 678 10.47 21.40 -39.74
N CYS A 679 10.35 20.33 -38.95
CA CYS A 679 11.31 19.24 -39.01
C CYS A 679 11.32 18.51 -40.36
N GLU A 680 10.16 18.29 -40.98
CA GLU A 680 10.05 17.70 -42.34
C GLU A 680 10.57 18.65 -43.44
N LEU A 681 10.48 19.97 -43.23
CA LEU A 681 11.06 20.97 -44.14
C LEU A 681 12.56 21.23 -43.86
N ARG A 682 13.17 20.52 -42.90
CA ARG A 682 14.55 20.72 -42.41
C ARG A 682 14.81 22.13 -41.83
N GLU A 683 13.76 22.82 -41.38
CA GLU A 683 13.82 24.14 -40.72
C GLU A 683 14.01 24.01 -39.19
N TYR A 684 14.98 23.21 -38.74
CA TYR A 684 15.18 22.89 -37.31
C TYR A 684 15.38 24.11 -36.38
N PRO A 685 16.01 25.23 -36.77
CA PRO A 685 16.11 26.42 -35.92
C PRO A 685 14.74 26.99 -35.53
N LYS A 686 13.78 26.98 -36.46
CA LYS A 686 12.42 27.46 -36.23
C LYS A 686 11.67 26.60 -35.21
N VAL A 687 11.95 25.31 -35.17
CA VAL A 687 11.39 24.40 -34.16
C VAL A 687 11.79 24.84 -32.75
N THR A 688 13.06 25.16 -32.54
CA THR A 688 13.56 25.58 -31.22
C THR A 688 12.93 26.92 -30.82
N GLU A 689 12.85 27.87 -31.75
CA GLU A 689 12.24 29.19 -31.57
C GLU A 689 10.80 29.10 -31.08
N ILE A 690 9.96 28.25 -31.69
CA ILE A 690 8.54 28.16 -31.32
C ILE A 690 8.27 27.27 -30.10
N LEU A 691 9.14 26.31 -29.79
CA LEU A 691 8.95 25.39 -28.66
C LEU A 691 9.48 25.95 -27.35
N GLN A 692 10.56 26.73 -27.38
CA GLN A 692 11.24 27.19 -26.17
C GLN A 692 10.31 27.96 -25.19
N PRO A 693 9.49 28.94 -25.63
CA PRO A 693 8.59 29.64 -24.72
C PRO A 693 7.56 28.72 -24.04
N GLU A 694 7.07 27.71 -24.75
CA GLU A 694 6.08 26.77 -24.23
C GLU A 694 6.68 25.78 -23.23
N LEU A 695 7.92 25.35 -23.47
CA LEU A 695 8.65 24.43 -22.59
C LEU A 695 9.11 25.11 -21.30
N GLU A 696 9.63 26.34 -21.38
CA GLU A 696 10.07 27.13 -20.22
C GLU A 696 8.89 27.57 -19.34
N GLY A 697 7.76 27.95 -19.97
CA GLY A 697 6.53 28.34 -19.27
C GLY A 697 5.73 27.19 -18.67
N SER A 698 6.17 25.93 -18.79
CA SER A 698 5.42 24.76 -18.32
C SER A 698 5.62 24.48 -16.81
N THR A 699 4.52 24.47 -16.07
CA THR A 699 4.45 24.11 -14.63
C THR A 699 4.73 22.62 -14.39
N ALA A 700 4.94 22.19 -13.14
CA ALA A 700 5.14 20.76 -12.83
C ALA A 700 3.97 19.87 -13.28
N PRO A 701 2.67 20.24 -13.08
CA PRO A 701 1.55 19.51 -13.67
C PRO A 701 1.55 19.48 -15.20
N ASP A 702 1.94 20.58 -15.85
CA ASP A 702 2.01 20.63 -17.33
C ASP A 702 3.01 19.61 -17.88
N ARG A 703 4.14 19.43 -17.19
CA ARG A 703 5.23 18.53 -17.63
C ARG A 703 4.80 17.07 -17.66
N ALA A 704 3.81 16.67 -16.86
CA ALA A 704 3.24 15.31 -16.90
C ALA A 704 2.20 15.12 -18.03
N SER A 705 1.78 16.20 -18.70
CA SER A 705 0.69 16.16 -19.68
C SER A 705 1.09 15.53 -21.03
N ARG A 706 0.09 15.04 -21.77
CA ARG A 706 0.25 14.60 -23.17
C ARG A 706 0.77 15.70 -24.09
N LEU A 707 0.39 16.95 -23.84
CA LEU A 707 0.76 18.09 -24.66
C LEU A 707 2.24 18.43 -24.51
N TYR A 708 2.75 18.38 -23.27
CA TYR A 708 4.18 18.57 -23.04
C TYR A 708 5.02 17.47 -23.69
N ARG A 709 4.58 16.21 -23.62
CA ARG A 709 5.21 15.09 -24.33
C ARG A 709 5.27 15.30 -25.84
N ARG A 710 4.20 15.82 -26.46
CA ARG A 710 4.20 16.18 -27.88
C ARG A 710 5.28 17.21 -28.22
N LEU A 711 5.40 18.27 -27.43
CA LEU A 711 6.42 19.30 -27.63
C LEU A 711 7.83 18.72 -27.48
N MET A 712 8.06 17.88 -26.46
CA MET A 712 9.35 17.23 -26.23
C MET A 712 9.73 16.26 -27.35
N LEU A 713 8.78 15.49 -27.89
CA LEU A 713 9.06 14.60 -29.02
C LEU A 713 9.38 15.38 -30.30
N ALA A 714 8.73 16.51 -30.56
CA ALA A 714 9.10 17.39 -31.67
C ALA A 714 10.50 18.01 -31.47
N LEU A 715 10.85 18.38 -30.23
CA LEU A 715 12.21 18.85 -29.91
C LEU A 715 13.27 17.75 -30.06
N MET A 716 12.93 16.51 -29.69
CA MET A 716 13.80 15.35 -29.88
C MET A 716 14.10 15.18 -31.37
N GLU A 717 13.08 15.22 -32.22
CA GLU A 717 13.21 15.13 -33.67
C GLU A 717 14.07 16.25 -34.26
N ALA A 718 13.92 17.49 -33.79
CA ALA A 718 14.79 18.59 -34.22
C ALA A 718 16.26 18.34 -33.84
N ASN A 719 16.52 17.81 -32.64
CA ASN A 719 17.89 17.46 -32.22
C ASN A 719 18.49 16.32 -33.05
N VAL A 720 17.67 15.33 -33.44
CA VAL A 720 18.06 14.27 -34.39
C VAL A 720 18.45 14.91 -35.73
N GLY A 721 17.62 15.82 -36.26
CA GLY A 721 17.90 16.54 -37.50
C GLY A 721 19.16 17.42 -37.46
N PHE A 722 19.50 17.98 -36.30
CA PHE A 722 20.77 18.70 -36.08
C PHE A 722 22.00 17.79 -35.93
N GLY A 723 21.84 16.45 -35.93
CA GLY A 723 22.91 15.52 -35.62
C GLY A 723 23.34 15.52 -34.14
N ARG A 724 22.51 16.04 -33.23
CA ARG A 724 22.79 16.16 -31.79
C ARG A 724 22.23 14.96 -31.02
N SER A 725 22.76 13.77 -31.28
CA SER A 725 22.25 12.51 -30.71
C SER A 725 22.16 12.52 -29.18
N ASP A 726 23.15 13.08 -28.47
CA ASP A 726 23.13 13.19 -27.01
C ASP A 726 22.04 14.13 -26.48
N ALA A 727 21.75 15.21 -27.21
CA ALA A 727 20.66 16.11 -26.85
C ALA A 727 19.31 15.43 -27.09
N ALA A 728 19.15 14.74 -28.22
CA ALA A 728 17.96 13.96 -28.53
C ALA A 728 17.71 12.86 -27.48
N TYR A 729 18.75 12.13 -27.07
CA TYR A 729 18.66 11.10 -26.03
C TYR A 729 18.24 11.68 -24.67
N ARG A 730 18.79 12.83 -24.26
CA ARG A 730 18.40 13.50 -23.02
C ARG A 730 16.93 13.96 -23.05
N VAL A 731 16.46 14.47 -24.18
CA VAL A 731 15.05 14.83 -24.36
C VAL A 731 14.16 13.58 -24.29
N LEU A 732 14.56 12.50 -24.96
CA LEU A 732 13.83 11.23 -24.95
C LEU A 732 13.73 10.61 -23.56
N LYS A 733 14.84 10.57 -22.80
CA LYS A 733 14.86 10.04 -21.43
C LYS A 733 13.85 10.74 -20.52
N LYS A 734 13.80 12.09 -20.59
CA LYS A 734 12.80 12.90 -19.88
C LYS A 734 11.35 12.57 -20.25
N THR A 735 11.10 12.04 -21.46
CA THR A 735 9.76 11.60 -21.88
C THR A 735 9.44 10.16 -21.49
N GLN A 736 10.46 9.30 -21.29
CA GLN A 736 10.30 7.90 -20.86
C GLN A 736 9.98 7.79 -19.36
N ASP A 737 10.48 8.72 -18.54
CA ASP A 737 10.21 8.76 -17.10
C ASP A 737 8.75 9.15 -16.74
N ILE A 738 7.91 9.42 -17.76
CA ILE A 738 6.51 9.85 -17.59
C ILE A 738 5.58 8.75 -18.08
N ALA A 739 4.94 8.02 -17.16
CA ALA A 739 4.04 6.91 -17.46
C ALA A 739 2.96 7.29 -18.49
N PHE A 740 2.68 6.39 -19.45
CA PHE A 740 1.52 6.49 -20.34
C PHE A 740 0.29 6.00 -19.57
N PRO A 741 -0.65 6.90 -19.20
CA PRO A 741 -1.68 6.57 -18.21
C PRO A 741 -2.78 5.65 -18.76
N GLU A 742 -2.92 5.53 -20.08
CA GLU A 742 -4.02 4.80 -20.74
C GLU A 742 -3.51 4.06 -21.99
N PRO A 743 -3.07 2.80 -21.90
CA PRO A 743 -2.48 2.06 -23.04
C PRO A 743 -3.44 1.84 -24.21
N ASP A 744 -4.76 1.91 -23.99
CA ASP A 744 -5.80 1.80 -25.03
C ASP A 744 -6.22 3.15 -25.63
N ASN A 745 -5.61 4.25 -25.21
CA ASN A 745 -5.89 5.58 -25.75
C ASN A 745 -5.07 5.82 -27.02
N LEU A 746 -5.73 6.11 -28.14
CA LEU A 746 -5.04 6.38 -29.42
C LEU A 746 -3.92 7.42 -29.30
N HIS A 747 -4.14 8.53 -28.59
CA HIS A 747 -3.12 9.56 -28.51
C HIS A 747 -1.92 9.14 -27.68
N ASP A 748 -2.12 8.29 -26.67
CA ASP A 748 -1.03 7.74 -25.86
C ASP A 748 -0.28 6.64 -26.62
N GLN A 749 -0.99 5.75 -27.35
CA GLN A 749 -0.37 4.81 -28.29
C GLN A 749 0.48 5.52 -29.34
N LEU A 750 -0.02 6.63 -29.90
CA LEU A 750 0.73 7.45 -30.86
C LEU A 750 2.00 8.06 -30.26
N LEU A 751 1.92 8.60 -29.05
CA LEU A 751 3.09 9.17 -28.40
C LEU A 751 4.09 8.09 -28.00
N HIS A 752 3.61 6.94 -27.54
CA HIS A 752 4.44 5.80 -27.21
C HIS A 752 5.18 5.26 -28.44
N MET A 753 4.46 5.04 -29.55
CA MET A 753 5.04 4.66 -30.84
C MET A 753 6.07 5.68 -31.33
N ARG A 754 5.80 6.99 -31.22
CA ARG A 754 6.79 8.05 -31.52
C ARG A 754 8.02 7.98 -30.61
N THR A 755 7.86 7.68 -29.32
CA THR A 755 8.99 7.49 -28.39
C THR A 755 9.84 6.29 -28.81
N LEU A 756 9.23 5.16 -29.17
CA LEU A 756 9.93 3.96 -29.63
C LEU A 756 10.69 4.20 -30.93
N PHE A 757 10.04 4.84 -31.91
CA PHE A 757 10.65 5.17 -33.20
C PHE A 757 11.78 6.19 -33.02
N GLY A 758 11.59 7.20 -32.17
CA GLY A 758 12.65 8.14 -31.80
C GLY A 758 13.85 7.45 -31.16
N ALA A 759 13.62 6.51 -30.24
CA ALA A 759 14.68 5.72 -29.62
C ALA A 759 15.46 4.90 -30.66
N ALA A 760 14.74 4.26 -31.58
CA ALA A 760 15.33 3.48 -32.65
C ALA A 760 16.12 4.36 -33.62
N ARG A 761 15.62 5.56 -33.96
CA ARG A 761 16.32 6.54 -34.82
C ARG A 761 17.59 7.10 -34.18
N ILE A 762 17.55 7.46 -32.90
CA ILE A 762 18.74 7.94 -32.17
C ILE A 762 19.83 6.86 -32.19
N ALA A 763 19.47 5.61 -31.92
CA ALA A 763 20.42 4.49 -32.02
C ALA A 763 20.91 4.27 -33.46
N HIS A 764 20.00 4.36 -34.43
CA HIS A 764 20.33 4.22 -35.85
C HIS A 764 21.36 5.28 -36.31
N MET A 765 21.23 6.53 -35.85
CA MET A 765 22.20 7.59 -36.16
C MET A 765 23.49 7.51 -35.32
N GLY A 766 23.52 6.66 -34.30
CA GLY A 766 24.69 6.43 -33.45
C GLY A 766 25.70 5.47 -34.07
N SER A 767 26.68 5.09 -33.24
CA SER A 767 27.75 4.15 -33.59
C SER A 767 27.35 2.68 -33.46
N ASP A 768 26.33 2.35 -32.66
CA ASP A 768 25.88 0.97 -32.45
C ASP A 768 24.70 0.60 -33.36
N ARG A 769 25.04 0.07 -34.54
CA ARG A 769 24.07 -0.33 -35.56
C ARG A 769 23.33 -1.62 -35.21
N ALA A 770 23.89 -2.48 -34.36
CA ALA A 770 23.21 -3.70 -33.91
C ALA A 770 22.06 -3.35 -32.95
N GLU A 771 22.30 -2.41 -32.04
CA GLU A 771 21.27 -1.88 -31.15
C GLU A 771 20.14 -1.19 -31.92
N ALA A 772 20.43 -0.52 -33.03
CA ALA A 772 19.42 0.06 -33.90
C ALA A 772 18.44 -1.01 -34.45
N VAL A 773 18.96 -2.16 -34.91
CA VAL A 773 18.13 -3.28 -35.39
C VAL A 773 17.22 -3.81 -34.28
N LEU A 774 17.76 -4.00 -33.06
CA LEU A 774 16.98 -4.46 -31.92
C LEU A 774 15.85 -3.49 -31.56
N ARG A 775 16.14 -2.19 -31.53
CA ARG A 775 15.13 -1.16 -31.23
C ARG A 775 14.06 -1.03 -32.29
N TRP A 776 14.41 -1.13 -33.58
CA TRP A 776 13.42 -1.14 -34.66
C TRP A 776 12.52 -2.37 -34.60
N ARG A 777 13.10 -3.56 -34.35
CA ARG A 777 12.34 -4.80 -34.16
C ARG A 777 11.38 -4.70 -32.98
N PHE A 778 11.87 -4.22 -31.84
CA PHE A 778 11.04 -4.01 -30.65
C PHE A 778 9.91 -3.01 -30.94
N ALA A 779 10.20 -1.89 -31.59
CA ALA A 779 9.20 -0.90 -31.95
C ALA A 779 8.10 -1.47 -32.87
N LEU A 780 8.47 -2.30 -33.86
CA LEU A 780 7.52 -2.97 -34.74
C LEU A 780 6.64 -3.97 -33.98
N GLN A 781 7.22 -4.79 -33.11
CA GLN A 781 6.47 -5.74 -32.27
C GLN A 781 5.47 -5.04 -31.35
N GLU A 782 5.85 -3.92 -30.75
CA GLU A 782 4.94 -3.13 -29.92
C GLU A 782 3.82 -2.49 -30.75
N VAL A 783 4.12 -1.97 -31.95
CA VAL A 783 3.10 -1.43 -32.85
C VAL A 783 2.09 -2.51 -33.27
N GLU A 784 2.52 -3.75 -33.50
CA GLU A 784 1.61 -4.87 -33.80
C GLU A 784 0.68 -5.23 -32.64
N ARG A 785 1.04 -4.87 -31.40
CA ARG A 785 0.18 -5.03 -30.21
C ARG A 785 -0.80 -3.87 -30.04
N MET A 786 -0.56 -2.72 -30.68
CA MET A 786 -1.44 -1.55 -30.61
C MET A 786 -2.62 -1.69 -31.58
N HIS A 787 -3.75 -2.23 -31.10
CA HIS A 787 -4.94 -2.54 -31.90
C HIS A 787 -5.34 -1.44 -32.91
N ILE A 788 -5.35 -0.17 -32.50
CA ILE A 788 -5.78 0.95 -33.34
C ILE A 788 -4.76 1.25 -34.44
N LEU A 789 -3.47 1.13 -34.15
CA LEU A 789 -2.41 1.40 -35.12
C LEU A 789 -2.22 0.23 -36.08
N LYS A 790 -2.42 -1.01 -35.60
CA LYS A 790 -2.36 -2.23 -36.39
C LYS A 790 -3.37 -2.25 -37.54
N SER A 791 -4.62 -1.81 -37.29
CA SER A 791 -5.72 -1.94 -38.24
C SER A 791 -5.83 -0.81 -39.28
N THR A 792 -5.20 0.35 -39.06
CA THR A 792 -5.48 1.56 -39.86
C THR A 792 -4.25 2.27 -40.42
N ARG A 793 -3.02 1.78 -40.19
CA ARG A 793 -1.80 2.57 -40.45
C ARG A 793 -0.58 1.75 -40.91
N GLY A 794 -0.72 0.92 -41.94
CA GLY A 794 0.38 0.11 -42.48
C GLY A 794 1.58 0.93 -42.95
N PHE A 795 1.37 2.17 -43.43
CA PHE A 795 2.45 3.13 -43.73
C PHE A 795 3.47 3.30 -42.57
N THR A 796 3.00 3.29 -41.31
CA THR A 796 3.86 3.43 -40.12
C THR A 796 4.81 2.25 -39.98
N SER A 797 4.26 1.03 -40.11
CA SER A 797 5.02 -0.21 -40.02
C SER A 797 6.00 -0.31 -41.17
N ALA A 798 5.62 0.16 -42.37
CA ALA A 798 6.52 0.21 -43.52
C ALA A 798 7.77 1.04 -43.25
N ILE A 799 7.65 2.22 -42.61
CA ILE A 799 8.81 3.02 -42.21
C ILE A 799 9.72 2.24 -41.26
N GLY A 800 9.17 1.53 -40.28
CA GLY A 800 9.95 0.71 -39.35
C GLY A 800 10.67 -0.44 -40.04
N TYR A 801 9.99 -1.17 -40.94
CA TYR A 801 10.59 -2.26 -41.72
C TYR A 801 11.70 -1.76 -42.67
N LEU A 802 11.50 -0.64 -43.35
CA LEU A 802 12.50 -0.04 -44.23
C LEU A 802 13.70 0.50 -43.43
N SER A 803 13.46 1.11 -42.27
CA SER A 803 14.53 1.56 -41.36
C SER A 803 15.32 0.39 -40.78
N MET A 804 14.65 -0.72 -40.45
CA MET A 804 15.31 -1.95 -40.01
C MET A 804 16.14 -2.57 -41.12
N ALA A 805 15.63 -2.61 -42.36
CA ALA A 805 16.38 -3.10 -43.52
C ALA A 805 17.69 -2.33 -43.72
N HIS A 806 17.63 -1.00 -43.63
CA HIS A 806 18.82 -0.15 -43.72
C HIS A 806 19.82 -0.41 -42.58
N ALA A 807 19.34 -0.57 -41.35
CA ALA A 807 20.21 -0.91 -40.21
C ALA A 807 20.84 -2.30 -40.38
N GLN A 808 20.10 -3.29 -40.87
CA GLN A 808 20.60 -4.65 -41.13
C GLN A 808 21.71 -4.66 -42.19
N LEU A 809 21.58 -3.87 -43.27
CA LEU A 809 22.67 -3.70 -44.24
C LEU A 809 23.94 -3.16 -43.59
N SER A 810 23.81 -2.18 -42.68
CA SER A 810 24.96 -1.59 -41.99
C SER A 810 25.71 -2.54 -41.05
N ILE A 811 25.11 -3.66 -40.66
CA ILE A 811 25.76 -4.74 -39.88
C ILE A 811 26.08 -5.99 -40.72
N GLY A 812 25.89 -5.93 -42.05
CA GLY A 812 26.18 -7.04 -42.96
C GLY A 812 25.09 -8.10 -43.09
N ASP A 813 23.92 -7.94 -42.45
CA ASP A 813 22.78 -8.87 -42.57
C ASP A 813 21.97 -8.60 -43.85
N ARG A 814 22.53 -8.95 -45.02
CA ARG A 814 21.87 -8.74 -46.32
C ARG A 814 20.57 -9.53 -46.48
N HIS A 815 20.51 -10.76 -45.95
CA HIS A 815 19.32 -11.61 -46.08
C HIS A 815 18.16 -11.04 -45.26
N GLY A 816 18.41 -10.71 -43.99
CA GLY A 816 17.42 -10.06 -43.14
C GLY A 816 17.01 -8.69 -43.69
N ALA A 817 17.97 -7.90 -44.19
CA ALA A 817 17.67 -6.62 -44.83
C ALA A 817 16.73 -6.76 -46.03
N ARG A 818 16.99 -7.73 -46.92
CA ARG A 818 16.14 -7.98 -48.09
C ARG A 818 14.73 -8.37 -47.69
N HIS A 819 14.59 -9.23 -46.68
CA HIS A 819 13.30 -9.64 -46.14
C HIS A 819 12.51 -8.44 -45.59
N SER A 820 13.13 -7.66 -44.70
CA SER A 820 12.52 -6.45 -44.11
C SER A 820 12.14 -5.42 -45.18
N TRP A 821 13.00 -5.21 -46.18
CA TRP A 821 12.74 -4.29 -47.29
C TRP A 821 11.52 -4.71 -48.11
N LEU A 822 11.41 -5.99 -48.46
CA LEU A 822 10.27 -6.51 -49.22
C LEU A 822 8.95 -6.35 -48.47
N ILE A 823 8.93 -6.55 -47.14
CA ILE A 823 7.75 -6.32 -46.31
C ILE A 823 7.35 -4.84 -46.37
N GLY A 824 8.27 -3.93 -46.08
CA GLY A 824 7.98 -2.49 -46.08
C GLY A 824 7.54 -1.99 -47.46
N ALA A 825 8.25 -2.40 -48.52
CA ALA A 825 7.93 -2.01 -49.90
C ALA A 825 6.60 -2.59 -50.41
N ALA A 826 6.21 -3.79 -49.96
CA ALA A 826 4.90 -4.36 -50.30
C ALA A 826 3.77 -3.51 -49.73
N VAL A 827 3.89 -3.08 -48.47
CA VAL A 827 2.89 -2.22 -47.81
C VAL A 827 2.75 -0.87 -48.54
N LEU A 828 3.86 -0.23 -48.92
CA LEU A 828 3.83 1.06 -49.63
C LEU A 828 3.30 0.98 -51.08
N LYS A 829 3.24 -0.22 -51.66
CA LYS A 829 2.62 -0.47 -52.97
C LYS A 829 1.12 -0.74 -52.91
N SER A 830 0.60 -1.12 -51.73
CA SER A 830 -0.81 -1.46 -51.54
C SER A 830 -1.59 -0.41 -50.75
N GLU A 831 -0.90 0.45 -50.00
CA GLU A 831 -1.51 1.46 -49.15
C GLU A 831 -1.08 2.87 -49.54
N ILE A 832 -2.02 3.81 -49.46
CA ILE A 832 -1.78 5.23 -49.71
C ILE A 832 -0.94 5.82 -48.57
N CYS A 833 0.13 6.53 -48.93
CA CYS A 833 0.96 7.25 -47.98
C CYS A 833 0.16 8.34 -47.27
N GLU A 834 0.09 8.22 -45.95
CA GLU A 834 -0.42 9.30 -45.11
C GLU A 834 0.76 10.04 -44.47
N PHE A 835 0.94 11.33 -44.81
CA PHE A 835 2.03 12.18 -44.28
C PHE A 835 1.75 12.74 -42.88
N TRP A 836 1.25 11.90 -41.97
CA TRP A 836 0.80 12.31 -40.64
C TRP A 836 1.78 11.95 -39.51
N ILE A 837 2.81 11.14 -39.77
CA ILE A 837 3.90 10.87 -38.82
C ILE A 837 5.03 11.87 -39.08
N PRO A 838 5.28 12.81 -38.17
CA PRO A 838 6.32 13.81 -38.36
C PRO A 838 7.71 13.19 -38.52
N VAL A 839 8.49 13.71 -39.47
CA VAL A 839 9.92 13.48 -39.75
C VAL A 839 10.24 12.12 -40.36
N ALA A 840 9.52 11.09 -39.94
CA ALA A 840 9.72 9.72 -40.41
C ALA A 840 9.11 9.47 -41.79
N SER A 841 8.10 10.27 -42.20
CA SER A 841 7.32 10.03 -43.41
C SER A 841 8.03 10.46 -44.68
N THR A 842 8.81 11.57 -44.65
CA THR A 842 9.40 12.11 -45.89
C THR A 842 10.90 12.24 -45.87
N VAL A 843 11.47 12.94 -44.88
CA VAL A 843 12.91 13.22 -44.85
C VAL A 843 13.71 11.95 -44.58
N TRP A 844 13.37 11.26 -43.50
CA TRP A 844 14.08 10.05 -43.06
C TRP A 844 13.92 8.89 -44.05
N LEU A 845 12.70 8.67 -44.54
CA LEU A 845 12.43 7.60 -45.50
C LEU A 845 13.16 7.84 -46.83
N ARG A 846 13.26 9.10 -47.27
CA ARG A 846 14.03 9.47 -48.47
C ARG A 846 15.51 9.20 -48.29
N GLU A 847 16.08 9.53 -47.12
CA GLU A 847 17.48 9.26 -46.80
C GLU A 847 17.76 7.76 -46.85
N ILE A 848 16.99 6.94 -46.12
CA ILE A 848 17.12 5.49 -46.13
C ILE A 848 16.99 4.92 -47.54
N ALA A 849 15.95 5.29 -48.28
CA ALA A 849 15.71 4.72 -49.59
C ALA A 849 16.84 5.06 -50.57
N THR A 850 17.34 6.29 -50.51
CA THR A 850 18.48 6.73 -51.32
C THR A 850 19.75 5.93 -50.99
N ASP A 851 20.02 5.70 -49.70
CA ASP A 851 21.21 4.97 -49.26
C ASP A 851 21.13 3.49 -49.63
N VAL A 852 19.97 2.85 -49.43
CA VAL A 852 19.73 1.45 -49.82
C VAL A 852 19.82 1.26 -51.34
N HIS A 853 19.29 2.21 -52.13
CA HIS A 853 19.45 2.13 -53.58
C HIS A 853 20.90 2.24 -54.00
N LYS A 854 21.66 3.20 -53.45
CA LYS A 854 23.08 3.36 -53.76
C LYS A 854 23.90 2.11 -53.41
N SER A 855 23.56 1.43 -52.31
CA SER A 855 24.31 0.25 -51.86
C SER A 855 23.88 -1.06 -52.55
N GLU A 856 22.57 -1.27 -52.77
CA GLU A 856 22.03 -2.56 -53.22
C GLU A 856 21.19 -2.49 -54.52
N GLY A 857 20.91 -1.29 -55.04
CA GLY A 857 20.09 -1.08 -56.24
C GLY A 857 18.59 -1.32 -56.04
N TRP A 858 18.09 -1.32 -54.80
CA TRP A 858 16.68 -1.60 -54.51
C TRP A 858 15.85 -0.31 -54.58
N SER A 859 14.94 -0.24 -55.55
CA SER A 859 14.02 0.90 -55.71
C SER A 859 12.83 0.84 -54.75
N LEU A 860 12.31 2.00 -54.35
CA LEU A 860 11.09 2.14 -53.54
C LEU A 860 10.01 2.91 -54.30
N ARG A 861 8.80 2.35 -54.36
CA ARG A 861 7.61 3.01 -54.91
C ARG A 861 6.62 3.29 -53.79
N ILE A 862 6.13 4.51 -53.72
CA ILE A 862 5.19 4.99 -52.69
C ILE A 862 3.94 5.52 -53.39
N MET A 863 2.78 4.96 -53.04
CA MET A 863 1.50 5.46 -53.51
C MET A 863 1.16 6.81 -52.86
N LEU A 864 0.92 7.83 -53.68
CA LEU A 864 0.57 9.16 -53.17
C LEU A 864 -0.95 9.38 -53.08
N PRO A 865 -1.41 10.13 -52.08
CA PRO A 865 -2.81 10.50 -51.90
C PRO A 865 -3.32 11.50 -52.96
N GLY A 866 -4.65 11.56 -53.12
CA GLY A 866 -5.32 12.60 -53.90
C GLY A 866 -5.07 12.54 -55.42
N GLY A 867 -4.81 11.35 -55.98
CA GLY A 867 -4.62 11.15 -57.42
C GLY A 867 -3.28 11.66 -57.97
N ARG A 868 -2.32 11.97 -57.10
CA ARG A 868 -0.95 12.34 -57.49
C ARG A 868 -0.21 11.11 -58.04
N PRO A 869 0.72 11.28 -59.00
CA PRO A 869 1.56 10.18 -59.47
C PRO A 869 2.37 9.57 -58.33
N ASP A 870 2.57 8.26 -58.35
CA ASP A 870 3.37 7.56 -57.35
C ASP A 870 4.79 8.11 -57.30
N LEU A 871 5.33 8.25 -56.09
CA LEU A 871 6.70 8.65 -55.87
C LEU A 871 7.59 7.43 -56.00
N THR A 872 8.46 7.42 -57.00
CA THR A 872 9.50 6.40 -57.14
C THR A 872 10.82 7.01 -56.71
N TRP A 873 11.41 6.49 -55.63
CA TRP A 873 12.79 6.77 -55.30
C TRP A 873 13.64 5.72 -56.00
N PRO A 874 14.56 6.16 -56.90
CA PRO A 874 15.47 5.26 -57.60
C PRO A 874 16.11 4.37 -56.57
#